data_AF-A0A2V1ADH7-F1
#
_entry.id   AF-A0A2V1ADH7-F1
#
_cell.length_a   1.000
_cell.length_b   1.000
_cell.length_c   1.000
_cell.angle_alpha   90.00
_cell.angle_beta   90.00
_cell.angle_gamma   90.00
#
_symmetry.space_group_name_H-M   'P 1'
#
loop_
_entity.id
_entity.type
_entity.pdbx_description
1 polymer ?
#
loop_
_entity_poly.entity_id
_entity_poly.type
_entity_poly.pdbx_seq_one_letter_code
_entity_poly.pdbx_strand_id
1 'polypeptide(L)'
;MDYARLLGKDVVQEIHALFTEAIDPADFSANLAKASEPLWRPHPAPVPGIDRIFRYGVHLLGEAVDYRPDEAETKPSIVENEVSEEEDITSQSLATQTGQSRQSVQIEREEPEEKEERRSSVVSISEDTVESPPLGELDVAARNQLVTRIASVLRLWFGNLWEASKKNNLDAVGIVFDVPDSRGRLTEKHLGELLLRVRWFMDAVLALPTSHIGYLGSFKELILLIHEILRGLYKAIALERDKPGSRRFLIVKSVLHSFFKVDFSRTLDTINTQTWKSTEHPTSKDDIRLSYETLMQLYVIQGSLASSPLSILLLDKISLSLDITTIKTTSPNIYTNYLGHKDFLDPDVLGPYVSRIVPVLAANFNYFYGLMDDLLSHKLNHSSFFSWITGHKLTGSGYMSVDTVEQVTNFSKNCKNLSSVNKLKQDPLLEEILRYECTSRLNAVGVIYADDERALRSPGFLNVTLLLYSLSSNTSFMKVLTTQQEETTESVSILRLWLCVSSYVLHHQVRSKINTFSARLVLLILLKLVSRKAGNMEHLKALTINEFKWKLCHHRSPVVPDDLGGRGDKNILLYIIDVLQIVLRFNLNKKLDLDNCKIALTVLYHILLEFEEAQVDNIGAYRWVELYKTLISFVKFVAKNFNEEDSKYVVEEVFSVFDLILGPSYDGIFEIAEDSWIFGSHSVKSVKYDLLLTMLQSLQPIAAIYNRFITKKENFQRVDAYLEALKREFDLSETRERDFYEVNAKLSKITSILGTEPKENEKPPLTTVSLGAFNYADTFKYLDRYQDYVDFDKQVEILDMFAILYDFTWVSRRKK
;
A
#
# COMPACT_ATOMS: atom_id res chain seq x y z
N MET A 1 -44.25 -8.16 -8.42
CA MET A 1 -44.40 -7.17 -7.33
C MET A 1 -44.69 -5.81 -7.93
N ASP A 2 -45.60 -5.01 -7.36
CA ASP A 2 -45.88 -3.63 -7.84
C ASP A 2 -45.00 -2.64 -7.07
N TYR A 3 -43.77 -2.43 -7.58
CA TYR A 3 -42.77 -1.58 -6.93
C TYR A 3 -43.18 -0.10 -6.80
N ALA A 4 -44.22 0.36 -7.50
CA ALA A 4 -44.73 1.73 -7.34
C ALA A 4 -45.49 1.92 -6.01
N ARG A 5 -46.05 0.85 -5.43
CA ARG A 5 -46.79 0.91 -4.16
C ARG A 5 -45.91 1.11 -2.94
N LEU A 6 -44.68 0.59 -2.97
CA LEU A 6 -43.66 0.57 -1.88
C LEU A 6 -43.38 1.93 -1.21
N LEU A 7 -43.86 3.02 -1.80
CA LEU A 7 -43.62 4.40 -1.40
C LEU A 7 -44.85 5.05 -0.73
N GLY A 8 -46.01 4.38 -0.73
CA GLY A 8 -47.28 4.83 -0.17
C GLY A 8 -47.29 4.95 1.36
N LYS A 9 -48.47 5.10 1.97
CA LYS A 9 -48.61 5.22 3.44
C LYS A 9 -48.71 3.86 4.12
N ASP A 10 -49.72 3.06 3.77
CA ASP A 10 -49.91 1.70 4.25
C ASP A 10 -49.32 0.70 3.24
N VAL A 11 -48.17 0.11 3.58
CA VAL A 11 -47.38 -0.71 2.62
C VAL A 11 -46.56 -1.82 3.31
N VAL A 12 -46.94 -2.22 4.53
CA VAL A 12 -46.12 -3.15 5.33
C VAL A 12 -46.02 -4.53 4.68
N GLN A 13 -47.08 -4.98 4.00
CA GLN A 13 -47.10 -6.28 3.32
C GLN A 13 -46.21 -6.30 2.07
N GLU A 14 -46.25 -5.26 1.23
CA GLU A 14 -45.40 -5.20 0.04
C GLU A 14 -43.93 -4.91 0.39
N ILE A 15 -43.66 -4.15 1.46
CA ILE A 15 -42.29 -3.98 1.98
C ILE A 15 -41.77 -5.29 2.59
N HIS A 16 -42.61 -6.08 3.27
CA HIS A 16 -42.21 -7.42 3.71
C HIS A 16 -41.88 -8.32 2.51
N ALA A 17 -42.79 -8.38 1.53
CA ALA A 17 -42.62 -9.15 0.30
C ALA A 17 -41.34 -8.76 -0.47
N LEU A 18 -40.94 -7.49 -0.48
CA LEU A 18 -39.68 -7.02 -1.08
C LEU A 18 -38.46 -7.82 -0.59
N PHE A 19 -38.46 -8.27 0.67
CA PHE A 19 -37.38 -9.05 1.27
C PHE A 19 -37.65 -10.56 1.28
N THR A 20 -38.91 -11.01 1.32
CA THR A 20 -39.28 -12.44 1.45
C THR A 20 -39.75 -13.12 0.15
N GLU A 21 -40.01 -12.38 -0.92
CA GLU A 21 -40.28 -12.89 -2.28
C GLU A 21 -39.04 -12.79 -3.20
N ALA A 22 -39.16 -13.25 -4.44
CA ALA A 22 -38.13 -13.08 -5.47
C ALA A 22 -38.37 -11.74 -6.19
N ILE A 23 -37.35 -10.87 -6.21
CA ILE A 23 -37.39 -9.59 -6.90
C ILE A 23 -36.71 -9.65 -8.27
N ASP A 24 -37.16 -8.84 -9.23
CA ASP A 24 -36.34 -8.48 -10.38
C ASP A 24 -35.45 -7.29 -9.98
N PRO A 25 -34.10 -7.43 -10.00
CA PRO A 25 -33.20 -6.36 -9.60
C PRO A 25 -33.24 -5.13 -10.51
N ALA A 26 -33.57 -5.29 -11.79
CA ALA A 26 -33.64 -4.19 -12.75
C ALA A 26 -34.94 -3.39 -12.56
N ASP A 27 -36.09 -4.05 -12.39
CA ASP A 27 -37.35 -3.36 -12.10
C ASP A 27 -37.35 -2.70 -10.72
N PHE A 28 -36.79 -3.34 -9.69
CA PHE A 28 -36.63 -2.71 -8.39
C PHE A 28 -35.75 -1.45 -8.49
N SER A 29 -34.59 -1.56 -9.16
CA SER A 29 -33.69 -0.43 -9.39
C SER A 29 -34.35 0.70 -10.19
N ALA A 30 -35.05 0.38 -11.28
CA ALA A 30 -35.73 1.37 -12.12
C ALA A 30 -36.85 2.11 -11.37
N ASN A 31 -37.54 1.45 -10.44
CA ASN A 31 -38.57 2.09 -9.63
C ASN A 31 -38.00 2.85 -8.42
N LEU A 32 -36.89 2.39 -7.81
CA LEU A 32 -36.17 3.15 -6.79
C LEU A 32 -35.48 4.41 -7.36
N ALA A 33 -35.01 4.35 -8.60
CA ALA A 33 -34.49 5.52 -9.32
C ALA A 33 -35.58 6.58 -9.57
N LYS A 34 -36.82 6.18 -9.88
CA LYS A 34 -37.99 7.09 -9.92
C LYS A 34 -38.36 7.60 -8.52
N ALA A 35 -38.37 6.72 -7.52
CA ALA A 35 -38.71 7.03 -6.14
C ALA A 35 -37.82 8.11 -5.53
N SER A 36 -36.53 8.07 -5.86
CA SER A 36 -35.52 9.00 -5.34
C SER A 36 -35.45 10.33 -6.10
N GLU A 37 -36.17 10.51 -7.21
CA GLU A 37 -36.18 11.77 -7.98
C GLU A 37 -36.37 13.05 -7.13
N PRO A 38 -37.25 13.08 -6.10
CA PRO A 38 -37.41 14.24 -5.22
C PRO A 38 -36.19 14.57 -4.33
N LEU A 39 -35.30 13.60 -4.08
CA LEU A 39 -34.05 13.82 -3.34
C LEU A 39 -33.02 14.62 -4.16
N TRP A 40 -33.05 14.48 -5.49
CA TRP A 40 -32.06 15.06 -6.40
C TRP A 40 -32.44 16.45 -6.94
N ARG A 41 -33.58 17.00 -6.51
CA ARG A 41 -34.05 18.33 -6.91
C ARG A 41 -33.28 19.44 -6.13
N PRO A 42 -33.21 20.69 -6.65
CA PRO A 42 -32.48 21.78 -6.01
C PRO A 42 -32.89 22.09 -4.55
N HIS A 43 -34.11 21.70 -4.18
CA HIS A 43 -34.58 21.65 -2.79
C HIS A 43 -34.93 20.18 -2.46
N PRO A 44 -34.00 19.41 -1.86
CA PRO A 44 -34.22 17.99 -1.56
C PRO A 44 -35.38 17.81 -0.57
N ALA A 45 -36.43 17.10 -0.99
CA ALA A 45 -37.53 16.71 -0.11
C ALA A 45 -37.29 15.28 0.39
N PRO A 46 -37.39 14.99 1.71
CA PRO A 46 -37.25 13.63 2.21
C PRO A 46 -38.35 12.73 1.63
N VAL A 47 -38.01 11.48 1.34
CA VAL A 47 -38.93 10.49 0.74
C VAL A 47 -39.16 9.36 1.75
N PRO A 48 -40.23 9.40 2.58
CA PRO A 48 -40.39 8.46 3.70
C PRO A 48 -40.51 6.98 3.31
N GLY A 49 -40.71 6.63 2.03
CA GLY A 49 -40.59 5.26 1.55
C GLY A 49 -39.15 4.73 1.55
N ILE A 50 -38.17 5.58 1.23
CA ILE A 50 -36.75 5.19 1.14
C ILE A 50 -36.20 4.85 2.54
N ASP A 51 -36.47 5.70 3.53
CA ASP A 51 -36.15 5.45 4.95
C ASP A 51 -36.86 4.20 5.50
N ARG A 52 -38.12 3.95 5.10
CA ARG A 52 -38.88 2.77 5.57
C ARG A 52 -38.33 1.46 5.02
N ILE A 53 -37.93 1.41 3.75
CA ILE A 53 -37.28 0.22 3.16
C ILE A 53 -35.99 -0.11 3.94
N PHE A 54 -35.14 0.88 4.22
CA PHE A 54 -33.93 0.66 5.02
C PHE A 54 -34.27 0.15 6.43
N ARG A 55 -35.12 0.86 7.17
CA ARG A 55 -35.51 0.50 8.55
C ARG A 55 -36.08 -0.91 8.64
N TYR A 56 -36.94 -1.30 7.69
CA TYR A 56 -37.55 -2.63 7.67
C TYR A 56 -36.53 -3.71 7.32
N GLY A 57 -35.61 -3.47 6.39
CA GLY A 57 -34.53 -4.40 6.07
C GLY A 57 -33.59 -4.63 7.26
N VAL A 58 -33.27 -3.59 8.03
CA VAL A 58 -32.48 -3.73 9.28
C VAL A 58 -33.24 -4.50 10.35
N HIS A 59 -34.54 -4.23 10.53
CA HIS A 59 -35.40 -4.96 11.46
C HIS A 59 -35.41 -6.46 11.15
N LEU A 60 -35.80 -6.81 9.92
CA LEU A 60 -35.90 -8.17 9.42
C LEU A 60 -34.55 -8.91 9.41
N LEU A 61 -33.43 -8.19 9.27
CA LEU A 61 -32.11 -8.79 9.44
C LEU A 61 -31.90 -9.31 10.86
N GLY A 62 -32.30 -8.57 11.89
CA GLY A 62 -32.16 -9.01 13.28
C GLY A 62 -33.07 -10.19 13.62
N GLU A 63 -34.29 -10.19 13.09
CA GLU A 63 -35.23 -11.32 13.19
C GLU A 63 -34.68 -12.58 12.50
N ALA A 64 -34.10 -12.44 11.30
CA ALA A 64 -33.49 -13.57 10.56
C ALA A 64 -32.23 -14.12 11.22
N VAL A 65 -31.55 -13.31 12.05
CA VAL A 65 -30.25 -13.59 12.66
C VAL A 65 -30.39 -14.01 14.14
N ASP A 66 -31.60 -13.92 14.72
CA ASP A 66 -31.89 -14.11 16.15
C ASP A 66 -31.05 -13.22 17.08
N TYR A 67 -30.68 -12.02 16.61
CA TYR A 67 -29.78 -11.12 17.33
C TYR A 67 -30.38 -10.62 18.66
N ARG A 68 -29.77 -11.04 19.78
CA ARG A 68 -30.06 -10.58 21.14
C ARG A 68 -28.99 -9.61 21.63
N PRO A 69 -29.34 -8.38 22.07
CA PRO A 69 -28.34 -7.42 22.55
C PRO A 69 -27.63 -7.89 23.82
N ASP A 70 -28.36 -8.51 24.75
CA ASP A 70 -27.86 -8.88 26.09
C ASP A 70 -26.77 -9.98 26.04
N GLU A 71 -26.74 -10.79 24.98
CA GLU A 71 -25.72 -11.84 24.76
C GLU A 71 -24.47 -11.29 24.05
N ALA A 72 -24.59 -10.16 23.36
CA ALA A 72 -23.49 -9.52 22.63
C ALA A 72 -22.60 -8.61 23.51
N GLU A 73 -23.08 -8.18 24.68
CA GLU A 73 -22.33 -7.36 25.65
C GLU A 73 -21.61 -8.18 26.75
N THR A 74 -21.19 -9.41 26.44
CA THR A 74 -20.16 -10.10 27.24
C THR A 74 -18.84 -9.32 27.12
N LYS A 75 -18.63 -8.37 28.04
CA LYS A 75 -17.50 -7.42 28.06
C LYS A 75 -16.19 -8.11 27.64
N PRO A 76 -15.42 -7.58 26.66
CA PRO A 76 -13.99 -7.83 26.68
C PRO A 76 -13.45 -7.33 28.02
N SER A 77 -12.54 -8.06 28.65
CA SER A 77 -11.95 -7.66 29.92
C SER A 77 -11.12 -6.38 29.73
N ILE A 78 -11.78 -5.23 29.89
CA ILE A 78 -11.11 -3.97 30.18
C ILE A 78 -10.31 -4.25 31.45
N VAL A 79 -9.00 -4.10 31.37
CA VAL A 79 -8.18 -3.94 32.57
C VAL A 79 -8.53 -2.55 33.10
N GLU A 80 -9.62 -2.48 33.85
CA GLU A 80 -9.92 -1.37 34.74
C GLU A 80 -8.80 -1.41 35.78
N ASN A 81 -7.71 -0.68 35.50
CA ASN A 81 -6.68 -0.40 36.50
C ASN A 81 -7.41 0.27 37.66
N GLU A 82 -7.55 -0.45 38.78
CA GLU A 82 -8.11 0.13 40.00
C GLU A 82 -7.29 1.36 40.36
N VAL A 83 -7.93 2.54 40.26
CA VAL A 83 -7.33 3.79 40.70
C VAL A 83 -7.34 3.76 42.21
N SER A 84 -6.27 3.21 42.80
CA SER A 84 -5.98 3.34 44.22
C SER A 84 -5.95 4.83 44.56
N GLU A 85 -6.80 5.26 45.50
CA GLU A 85 -6.92 6.66 45.89
C GLU A 85 -5.59 7.23 46.39
N GLU A 86 -5.41 8.54 46.21
CA GLU A 86 -4.15 9.24 46.48
C GLU A 86 -3.85 9.32 47.98
N GLU A 87 -2.71 8.79 48.43
CA GLU A 87 -1.94 9.42 49.51
C GLU A 87 -0.56 9.82 48.97
N ASP A 88 -0.34 11.13 48.93
CA ASP A 88 0.94 11.79 48.65
C ASP A 88 1.90 11.67 49.86
N ILE A 89 3.03 12.37 49.79
CA ILE A 89 4.05 12.69 50.82
C ILE A 89 5.43 12.11 50.49
N THR A 90 6.21 12.98 49.87
CA THR A 90 7.68 12.92 49.83
C THR A 90 8.30 12.73 51.22
N SER A 91 9.28 11.84 51.36
CA SER A 91 10.50 12.09 52.16
C SER A 91 11.56 10.99 52.00
N GLN A 92 12.77 11.27 52.47
CA GLN A 92 13.92 10.35 52.40
C GLN A 92 14.14 9.61 53.73
N SER A 93 14.75 8.42 53.61
CA SER A 93 15.92 7.94 54.39
C SER A 93 15.76 6.67 55.25
N LEU A 94 16.84 5.88 55.18
CA LEU A 94 17.52 5.12 56.24
C LEU A 94 16.80 4.06 57.11
N ALA A 95 17.51 2.93 57.21
CA ALA A 95 17.76 2.13 58.43
C ALA A 95 16.79 0.99 58.85
N THR A 96 17.20 -0.22 58.45
CA THR A 96 17.40 -1.42 59.32
C THR A 96 16.30 -2.07 60.18
N GLN A 97 16.32 -3.41 60.12
CA GLN A 97 16.14 -4.39 61.21
C GLN A 97 14.74 -4.91 61.62
N THR A 98 14.61 -6.24 61.48
CA THR A 98 14.00 -7.22 62.42
C THR A 98 12.55 -7.06 62.93
N GLY A 99 11.84 -8.20 62.94
CA GLY A 99 11.37 -8.72 64.24
C GLY A 99 9.92 -9.21 64.37
N GLN A 100 9.73 -10.53 64.27
CA GLN A 100 8.89 -11.36 65.15
C GLN A 100 7.50 -10.85 65.65
N SER A 101 6.46 -11.41 65.02
CA SER A 101 5.46 -12.30 65.67
C SER A 101 4.29 -11.75 66.53
N ARG A 102 3.15 -12.45 66.40
CA ARG A 102 1.99 -12.50 67.33
C ARG A 102 1.16 -11.19 67.40
N GLN A 103 -0.13 -11.20 67.78
CA GLN A 103 -0.89 -12.24 68.48
C GLN A 103 -2.36 -12.35 68.02
N SER A 104 -2.98 -13.47 68.38
CA SER A 104 -4.35 -13.94 68.08
C SER A 104 -5.51 -13.08 68.62
N VAL A 105 -6.67 -13.16 67.93
CA VAL A 105 -7.99 -13.38 68.56
C VAL A 105 -8.72 -14.50 67.78
N GLN A 106 -9.48 -15.35 68.48
CA GLN A 106 -10.36 -16.41 67.92
C GLN A 106 -11.83 -16.10 68.22
N ILE A 107 -12.75 -17.02 67.84
CA ILE A 107 -14.22 -17.12 68.09
C ILE A 107 -14.98 -17.01 66.75
N GLU A 108 -15.79 -17.99 66.30
CA GLU A 108 -16.17 -19.28 66.92
C GLU A 108 -16.34 -20.40 65.85
N ARG A 109 -16.58 -21.65 66.27
CA ARG A 109 -16.78 -22.83 65.40
C ARG A 109 -18.25 -23.23 65.34
N GLU A 110 -18.67 -23.81 64.20
CA GLU A 110 -19.49 -25.03 64.23
C GLU A 110 -19.10 -25.97 63.07
N GLU A 111 -18.94 -27.25 63.40
CA GLU A 111 -18.61 -28.44 62.61
C GLU A 111 -19.50 -29.57 63.20
N PRO A 112 -19.81 -30.72 62.53
CA PRO A 112 -18.92 -31.44 61.60
C PRO A 112 -19.62 -32.21 60.45
N GLU A 113 -18.85 -32.90 59.58
CA GLU A 113 -18.70 -34.38 59.60
C GLU A 113 -17.73 -34.87 58.49
N GLU A 114 -17.06 -35.99 58.74
CA GLU A 114 -15.91 -36.47 57.98
C GLU A 114 -16.25 -37.59 56.98
N LYS A 115 -15.43 -37.72 55.91
CA LYS A 115 -14.76 -38.99 55.56
C LYS A 115 -13.69 -38.86 54.49
N GLU A 116 -12.47 -39.26 54.83
CA GLU A 116 -11.46 -39.68 53.86
C GLU A 116 -11.72 -41.15 53.43
N GLU A 117 -11.43 -41.51 52.17
CA GLU A 117 -10.25 -42.35 51.86
C GLU A 117 -10.08 -42.66 50.35
N ARG A 118 -8.90 -42.30 49.83
CA ARG A 118 -8.01 -43.08 48.94
C ARG A 118 -8.50 -43.70 47.62
N ARG A 119 -7.83 -43.21 46.55
CA ARG A 119 -7.15 -43.95 45.44
C ARG A 119 -7.91 -44.32 44.15
N SER A 120 -7.53 -43.56 43.12
CA SER A 120 -7.00 -44.00 41.81
C SER A 120 -7.91 -44.47 40.65
N SER A 121 -7.50 -44.00 39.47
CA SER A 121 -7.69 -44.51 38.10
C SER A 121 -9.05 -44.44 37.40
N VAL A 122 -9.05 -43.62 36.34
CA VAL A 122 -9.67 -43.85 35.01
C VAL A 122 -11.18 -44.15 34.98
N VAL A 123 -11.96 -43.11 34.70
CA VAL A 123 -13.17 -43.20 33.87
C VAL A 123 -13.08 -42.11 32.80
N SER A 124 -13.49 -42.43 31.58
CA SER A 124 -13.59 -41.50 30.45
C SER A 124 -14.65 -40.42 30.70
N ILE A 125 -14.30 -39.15 30.49
CA ILE A 125 -15.31 -38.12 30.24
C ILE A 125 -15.78 -38.28 28.79
N SER A 126 -17.08 -38.35 28.60
CA SER A 126 -17.73 -38.56 27.30
C SER A 126 -17.62 -37.35 26.39
N GLU A 127 -17.54 -37.60 25.08
CA GLU A 127 -17.88 -36.63 24.06
C GLU A 127 -19.39 -36.32 24.16
N ASP A 128 -19.77 -35.17 24.72
CA ASP A 128 -21.03 -34.48 24.40
C ASP A 128 -21.09 -33.06 25.01
N THR A 129 -21.96 -32.21 24.47
CA THR A 129 -22.29 -30.86 24.97
C THR A 129 -21.12 -29.86 25.12
N VAL A 130 -20.52 -29.46 24.00
CA VAL A 130 -20.01 -28.09 23.85
C VAL A 130 -21.17 -27.22 23.37
N GLU A 131 -21.67 -26.32 24.22
CA GLU A 131 -22.77 -25.44 23.85
C GLU A 131 -22.37 -24.48 22.73
N SER A 132 -23.17 -24.46 21.66
CA SER A 132 -22.94 -23.66 20.45
C SER A 132 -23.67 -22.31 20.55
N PRO A 133 -23.19 -21.24 19.88
CA PRO A 133 -23.91 -19.97 19.85
C PRO A 133 -25.31 -20.13 19.22
N PRO A 134 -26.38 -19.56 19.82
CA PRO A 134 -27.76 -19.94 19.53
C PRO A 134 -28.34 -19.28 18.27
N LEU A 135 -27.89 -19.69 17.10
CA LEU A 135 -28.63 -19.47 15.84
C LEU A 135 -29.93 -20.30 15.89
N GLY A 136 -31.07 -19.65 16.11
CA GLY A 136 -32.35 -20.25 16.53
C GLY A 136 -33.09 -21.14 15.51
N GLU A 137 -34.39 -21.36 15.73
CA GLU A 137 -35.20 -22.43 15.13
C GLU A 137 -35.34 -22.45 13.58
N LEU A 138 -34.91 -21.41 12.87
CA LEU A 138 -34.92 -21.39 11.41
C LEU A 138 -33.90 -22.38 10.80
N ASP A 139 -34.36 -23.17 9.83
CA ASP A 139 -33.50 -24.00 8.98
C ASP A 139 -32.37 -23.18 8.34
N VAL A 140 -31.18 -23.78 8.25
CA VAL A 140 -29.95 -23.18 7.71
C VAL A 140 -30.16 -22.65 6.30
N ALA A 141 -30.83 -23.42 5.42
CA ALA A 141 -31.05 -22.98 4.04
C ALA A 141 -32.07 -21.84 3.97
N ALA A 142 -33.14 -21.88 4.78
CA ALA A 142 -34.11 -20.80 4.91
C ALA A 142 -33.46 -19.50 5.46
N ARG A 143 -32.70 -19.58 6.55
CA ARG A 143 -31.97 -18.44 7.15
C ARG A 143 -30.98 -17.83 6.16
N ASN A 144 -30.13 -18.65 5.53
CA ASN A 144 -29.21 -18.19 4.49
C ASN A 144 -29.95 -17.47 3.36
N GLN A 145 -31.03 -18.07 2.83
CA GLN A 145 -31.77 -17.47 1.73
C GLN A 145 -32.41 -16.12 2.13
N LEU A 146 -32.96 -16.02 3.35
CA LEU A 146 -33.54 -14.78 3.87
C LEU A 146 -32.47 -13.68 4.04
N VAL A 147 -31.35 -13.97 4.72
CA VAL A 147 -30.24 -13.01 4.88
C VAL A 147 -29.64 -12.62 3.53
N THR A 148 -29.51 -13.56 2.58
CA THR A 148 -29.06 -13.27 1.20
C THR A 148 -29.97 -12.26 0.50
N ARG A 149 -31.29 -12.41 0.61
CA ARG A 149 -32.26 -11.47 0.02
C ARG A 149 -32.21 -10.11 0.70
N ILE A 150 -32.14 -10.07 2.03
CA ILE A 150 -32.04 -8.81 2.80
C ILE A 150 -30.77 -8.05 2.42
N ALA A 151 -29.62 -8.72 2.40
CA ALA A 151 -28.36 -8.15 1.97
C ALA A 151 -28.42 -7.62 0.52
N SER A 152 -28.98 -8.40 -0.40
CA SER A 152 -29.15 -8.02 -1.81
C SER A 152 -30.07 -6.80 -2.00
N VAL A 153 -31.22 -6.73 -1.32
CA VAL A 153 -32.14 -5.58 -1.39
C VAL A 153 -31.51 -4.32 -0.80
N LEU A 154 -30.85 -4.42 0.37
CA LEU A 154 -30.13 -3.28 0.96
C LEU A 154 -28.95 -2.84 0.07
N ARG A 155 -28.24 -3.78 -0.55
CA ARG A 155 -27.15 -3.48 -1.48
C ARG A 155 -27.65 -2.76 -2.73
N LEU A 156 -28.78 -3.19 -3.30
CA LEU A 156 -29.46 -2.48 -4.40
C LEU A 156 -29.97 -1.11 -3.95
N TRP A 157 -30.41 -0.95 -2.70
CA TRP A 157 -30.82 0.34 -2.14
C TRP A 157 -29.65 1.33 -2.09
N PHE A 158 -28.50 0.94 -1.51
CA PHE A 158 -27.28 1.75 -1.51
C PHE A 158 -26.76 2.04 -2.93
N GLY A 159 -26.67 1.00 -3.78
CA GLY A 159 -26.16 1.12 -5.15
C GLY A 159 -26.98 2.08 -6.04
N ASN A 160 -28.32 2.08 -5.92
CA ASN A 160 -29.18 3.00 -6.67
C ASN A 160 -29.08 4.44 -6.17
N LEU A 161 -29.03 4.65 -4.85
CA LEU A 161 -28.79 5.98 -4.28
C LEU A 161 -27.41 6.52 -4.71
N TRP A 162 -26.41 5.65 -4.78
CA TRP A 162 -25.07 5.99 -5.25
C TRP A 162 -25.04 6.34 -6.75
N GLU A 163 -25.52 5.49 -7.65
CA GLU A 163 -25.49 5.81 -9.10
C GLU A 163 -26.35 7.05 -9.43
N ALA A 164 -27.41 7.33 -8.65
CA ALA A 164 -28.16 8.58 -8.77
C ALA A 164 -27.39 9.80 -8.22
N SER A 165 -26.65 9.67 -7.12
CA SER A 165 -25.70 10.69 -6.63
C SER A 165 -24.61 11.00 -7.66
N LYS A 166 -24.02 9.97 -8.26
CA LYS A 166 -23.03 10.05 -9.35
C LYS A 166 -23.57 10.77 -10.58
N LYS A 167 -24.81 10.47 -10.98
CA LYS A 167 -25.49 11.11 -12.13
C LYS A 167 -25.78 12.59 -11.90
N ASN A 168 -26.15 12.98 -10.68
CA ASN A 168 -26.55 14.35 -10.35
C ASN A 168 -25.42 15.20 -9.74
N ASN A 169 -24.26 14.59 -9.44
CA ASN A 169 -23.13 15.19 -8.71
C ASN A 169 -23.54 15.81 -7.36
N LEU A 170 -24.34 15.07 -6.60
CA LEU A 170 -24.84 15.44 -5.27
C LEU A 170 -24.48 14.36 -4.25
N ASP A 171 -24.22 14.73 -3.00
CA ASP A 171 -23.99 13.80 -1.90
C ASP A 171 -25.29 13.02 -1.55
N ALA A 172 -25.31 11.70 -1.78
CA ALA A 172 -26.42 10.83 -1.37
C ALA A 172 -26.58 10.75 0.16
N VAL A 173 -25.46 10.65 0.87
CA VAL A 173 -25.43 10.31 2.30
C VAL A 173 -25.93 11.49 3.12
N GLY A 174 -25.42 12.71 2.90
CA GLY A 174 -25.93 13.94 3.52
C GLY A 174 -27.26 14.46 2.95
N ILE A 175 -27.96 13.68 2.12
CA ILE A 175 -29.36 13.92 1.74
C ILE A 175 -30.30 12.92 2.44
N VAL A 176 -29.90 11.64 2.52
CA VAL A 176 -30.70 10.55 3.10
C VAL A 176 -30.52 10.42 4.61
N PHE A 177 -29.30 10.57 5.11
CA PHE A 177 -29.00 10.62 6.54
C PHE A 177 -29.04 12.08 7.03
N ASP A 178 -29.29 12.24 8.33
CA ASP A 178 -29.25 13.52 9.03
C ASP A 178 -28.42 13.42 10.32
N VAL A 179 -28.21 14.54 11.01
CA VAL A 179 -27.37 14.62 12.22
C VAL A 179 -27.86 13.72 13.36
N PRO A 180 -26.95 13.35 14.30
CA PRO A 180 -27.29 12.58 15.49
C PRO A 180 -28.56 13.07 16.20
N ASP A 181 -29.34 12.13 16.71
CA ASP A 181 -30.58 12.34 17.47
C ASP A 181 -31.72 13.09 16.74
N SER A 182 -31.59 13.32 15.42
CA SER A 182 -32.68 13.80 14.59
C SER A 182 -33.85 12.80 14.55
N ARG A 183 -35.05 13.26 14.92
CA ARG A 183 -36.24 12.41 15.00
C ARG A 183 -36.87 12.19 13.62
N GLY A 184 -36.99 10.92 13.22
CA GLY A 184 -37.76 10.50 12.04
C GLY A 184 -36.98 10.34 10.73
N ARG A 185 -35.68 10.65 10.69
CA ARG A 185 -34.77 10.39 9.56
C ARG A 185 -33.76 9.29 9.89
N LEU A 186 -33.02 8.80 8.91
CA LEU A 186 -31.86 7.93 9.15
C LEU A 186 -30.68 8.73 9.75
N THR A 187 -29.89 8.08 10.60
CA THR A 187 -28.73 8.65 11.32
C THR A 187 -27.64 7.58 11.47
N GLU A 188 -26.47 7.94 12.01
CA GLU A 188 -25.36 7.02 12.26
C GLU A 188 -25.75 5.81 13.14
N LYS A 189 -26.68 5.99 14.10
CA LYS A 189 -27.25 4.90 14.91
C LYS A 189 -27.95 3.83 14.05
N HIS A 190 -28.65 4.24 13.00
CA HIS A 190 -29.38 3.33 12.12
C HIS A 190 -28.44 2.54 11.19
N LEU A 191 -27.29 3.11 10.81
CA LEU A 191 -26.24 2.34 10.10
C LEU A 191 -25.43 1.47 11.08
N GLY A 192 -25.15 1.96 12.29
CA GLY A 192 -24.47 1.18 13.33
C GLY A 192 -25.21 -0.12 13.65
N GLU A 193 -26.54 -0.05 13.80
CA GLU A 193 -27.40 -1.22 14.01
C GLU A 193 -27.31 -2.24 12.86
N LEU A 194 -27.34 -1.78 11.60
CA LEU A 194 -27.13 -2.65 10.44
C LEU A 194 -25.75 -3.31 10.49
N LEU A 195 -24.69 -2.52 10.68
CA LEU A 195 -23.32 -3.00 10.67
C LEU A 195 -23.06 -3.99 11.81
N LEU A 196 -23.64 -3.76 13.00
CA LEU A 196 -23.47 -4.66 14.15
C LEU A 196 -24.18 -6.00 13.92
N ARG A 197 -25.41 -6.00 13.40
CA ARG A 197 -26.13 -7.23 13.00
C ARG A 197 -25.37 -8.00 11.91
N VAL A 198 -24.80 -7.29 10.94
CA VAL A 198 -23.96 -7.89 9.88
C VAL A 198 -22.67 -8.48 10.46
N ARG A 199 -21.96 -7.75 11.34
CA ARG A 199 -20.77 -8.25 12.01
C ARG A 199 -21.07 -9.50 12.83
N TRP A 200 -22.08 -9.46 13.70
CA TRP A 200 -22.47 -10.59 14.55
C TRP A 200 -22.77 -11.83 13.72
N PHE A 201 -23.55 -11.71 12.64
CA PHE A 201 -23.84 -12.85 11.76
C PHE A 201 -22.59 -13.38 11.05
N MET A 202 -21.69 -12.50 10.61
CA MET A 202 -20.44 -12.93 9.97
C MET A 202 -19.50 -13.61 10.97
N ASP A 203 -19.29 -13.05 12.16
CA ASP A 203 -18.50 -13.66 13.24
C ASP A 203 -19.10 -15.02 13.66
N ALA A 204 -20.43 -15.12 13.78
CA ALA A 204 -21.13 -16.38 14.11
C ALA A 204 -20.99 -17.44 13.00
N VAL A 205 -21.09 -17.07 11.72
CA VAL A 205 -20.90 -18.00 10.58
C VAL A 205 -19.44 -18.48 10.48
N LEU A 206 -18.47 -17.62 10.80
CA LEU A 206 -17.04 -17.97 10.85
C LEU A 206 -16.71 -18.89 12.06
N ALA A 207 -17.51 -18.88 13.12
CA ALA A 207 -17.30 -19.69 14.32
C ALA A 207 -17.82 -21.16 14.20
N LEU A 208 -18.54 -21.50 13.13
CA LEU A 208 -19.10 -22.85 12.93
C LEU A 208 -17.98 -23.87 12.59
N PRO A 209 -17.99 -25.12 13.10
CA PRO A 209 -16.90 -26.07 12.83
C PRO A 209 -16.90 -26.69 11.42
N THR A 210 -18.07 -26.90 10.80
CA THR A 210 -18.20 -27.77 9.61
C THR A 210 -19.32 -27.39 8.63
N SER A 211 -20.13 -26.36 8.91
CA SER A 211 -21.41 -26.12 8.22
C SER A 211 -21.48 -24.84 7.36
N HIS A 212 -20.35 -24.16 7.12
CA HIS A 212 -20.31 -22.88 6.42
C HIS A 212 -20.91 -22.88 5.00
N ILE A 213 -20.89 -24.02 4.28
CA ILE A 213 -21.46 -24.14 2.93
C ILE A 213 -22.91 -23.62 2.89
N GLY A 214 -23.69 -23.91 3.93
CA GLY A 214 -25.07 -23.48 4.05
C GLY A 214 -25.26 -21.96 4.02
N TYR A 215 -24.23 -21.17 4.36
CA TYR A 215 -24.27 -19.71 4.52
C TYR A 215 -23.40 -18.93 3.49
N LEU A 216 -22.78 -19.59 2.52
CA LEU A 216 -21.91 -18.93 1.52
C LEU A 216 -22.63 -17.85 0.69
N GLY A 217 -23.95 -18.00 0.50
CA GLY A 217 -24.79 -17.03 -0.23
C GLY A 217 -24.92 -15.70 0.52
N SER A 218 -25.34 -15.76 1.78
CA SER A 218 -25.47 -14.58 2.62
C SER A 218 -24.10 -13.96 2.91
N PHE A 219 -23.09 -14.77 3.21
CA PHE A 219 -21.73 -14.29 3.50
C PHE A 219 -21.15 -13.46 2.34
N LYS A 220 -21.34 -13.91 1.09
CA LYS A 220 -20.94 -13.15 -0.10
C LYS A 220 -21.71 -11.84 -0.24
N GLU A 221 -23.04 -11.87 -0.16
CA GLU A 221 -23.86 -10.66 -0.33
C GLU A 221 -23.66 -9.65 0.80
N LEU A 222 -23.24 -10.09 2.00
CA LEU A 222 -22.86 -9.20 3.11
C LEU A 222 -21.52 -8.48 2.87
N ILE A 223 -20.49 -9.17 2.34
CA ILE A 223 -19.25 -8.50 1.91
C ILE A 223 -19.56 -7.47 0.80
N LEU A 224 -20.44 -7.83 -0.14
CA LEU A 224 -20.89 -6.92 -1.20
C LEU A 224 -21.74 -5.75 -0.67
N LEU A 225 -22.51 -5.94 0.40
CA LEU A 225 -23.25 -4.87 1.08
C LEU A 225 -22.28 -3.88 1.74
N ILE A 226 -21.29 -4.37 2.49
CA ILE A 226 -20.23 -3.54 3.08
C ILE A 226 -19.49 -2.73 2.00
N HIS A 227 -19.19 -3.36 0.85
CA HIS A 227 -18.58 -2.68 -0.29
C HIS A 227 -19.44 -1.50 -0.80
N GLU A 228 -20.73 -1.71 -1.07
CA GLU A 228 -21.59 -0.63 -1.60
C GLU A 228 -21.87 0.49 -0.58
N ILE A 229 -21.91 0.17 0.72
CA ILE A 229 -22.01 1.18 1.79
C ILE A 229 -20.76 2.08 1.77
N LEU A 230 -19.56 1.49 1.79
CA LEU A 230 -18.31 2.24 1.80
C LEU A 230 -18.05 2.99 0.48
N ARG A 231 -18.45 2.41 -0.67
CA ARG A 231 -18.47 3.07 -1.98
C ARG A 231 -19.25 4.38 -1.96
N GLY A 232 -20.46 4.36 -1.40
CA GLY A 232 -21.28 5.56 -1.21
C GLY A 232 -20.63 6.58 -0.25
N LEU A 233 -20.11 6.11 0.88
CA LEU A 233 -19.49 6.97 1.91
C LEU A 233 -18.22 7.67 1.42
N TYR A 234 -17.25 6.95 0.86
CA TYR A 234 -16.01 7.59 0.39
C TYR A 234 -16.25 8.55 -0.77
N LYS A 235 -17.27 8.35 -1.62
CA LYS A 235 -17.66 9.38 -2.58
C LYS A 235 -18.33 10.58 -1.93
N ALA A 236 -19.24 10.38 -0.98
CA ALA A 236 -19.86 11.48 -0.25
C ALA A 236 -18.79 12.39 0.42
N ILE A 237 -17.76 11.78 1.02
CA ILE A 237 -16.58 12.50 1.50
C ILE A 237 -15.85 13.19 0.35
N ALA A 238 -15.55 12.50 -0.75
CA ALA A 238 -14.85 13.08 -1.90
C ALA A 238 -15.60 14.25 -2.58
N LEU A 239 -16.92 14.36 -2.41
CA LEU A 239 -17.77 15.45 -2.94
C LEU A 239 -17.86 16.66 -2.00
N GLU A 240 -17.94 16.46 -0.67
CA GLU A 240 -18.12 17.56 0.30
C GLU A 240 -16.82 17.93 1.05
N ARG A 241 -15.68 17.25 0.79
CA ARG A 241 -14.35 17.54 1.38
C ARG A 241 -13.88 18.98 1.28
N ASP A 242 -14.22 19.67 0.19
CA ASP A 242 -13.83 21.07 -0.06
C ASP A 242 -14.62 22.04 0.85
N LYS A 243 -15.56 21.52 1.65
CA LYS A 243 -16.40 22.26 2.60
C LYS A 243 -16.38 21.58 3.99
N PRO A 244 -15.21 21.52 4.67
CA PRO A 244 -15.03 20.69 5.86
C PRO A 244 -15.86 21.11 7.09
N GLY A 245 -16.44 22.31 7.08
CA GLY A 245 -17.41 22.79 8.09
C GLY A 245 -18.89 22.62 7.70
N SER A 246 -19.21 21.96 6.58
CA SER A 246 -20.61 21.81 6.14
C SER A 246 -21.37 20.76 6.97
N ARG A 247 -22.67 21.00 7.20
CA ARG A 247 -23.57 20.03 7.88
C ARG A 247 -23.54 18.65 7.20
N ARG A 248 -23.46 18.60 5.87
CA ARG A 248 -23.34 17.36 5.11
C ARG A 248 -22.05 16.61 5.43
N PHE A 249 -20.90 17.26 5.32
CA PHE A 249 -19.61 16.63 5.62
C PHE A 249 -19.56 16.09 7.06
N LEU A 250 -20.17 16.79 8.03
CA LEU A 250 -20.31 16.31 9.40
C LEU A 250 -21.24 15.07 9.51
N ILE A 251 -22.37 15.04 8.80
CA ILE A 251 -23.24 13.85 8.71
C ILE A 251 -22.46 12.68 8.11
N VAL A 252 -21.77 12.88 6.98
CA VAL A 252 -21.03 11.83 6.28
C VAL A 252 -19.91 11.25 7.17
N LYS A 253 -19.16 12.10 7.90
CA LYS A 253 -18.21 11.61 8.92
C LYS A 253 -18.89 10.80 10.02
N SER A 254 -20.02 11.28 10.54
CA SER A 254 -20.76 10.58 11.60
C SER A 254 -21.23 9.19 11.16
N VAL A 255 -21.75 9.09 9.93
CA VAL A 255 -22.20 7.83 9.33
C VAL A 255 -21.01 6.91 9.00
N LEU A 256 -19.88 7.42 8.50
CA LEU A 256 -18.67 6.60 8.33
C LEU A 256 -18.12 6.11 9.68
N HIS A 257 -18.20 6.93 10.73
CA HIS A 257 -17.70 6.58 12.06
C HIS A 257 -18.40 5.33 12.64
N SER A 258 -19.60 4.97 12.17
CA SER A 258 -20.25 3.69 12.50
C SER A 258 -19.37 2.46 12.20
N PHE A 259 -18.51 2.48 11.16
CA PHE A 259 -17.56 1.39 10.89
C PHE A 259 -16.44 1.28 11.92
N PHE A 260 -16.03 2.41 12.51
CA PHE A 260 -14.97 2.43 13.52
C PHE A 260 -15.54 2.11 14.91
N LYS A 261 -16.82 2.45 15.17
CA LYS A 261 -17.54 2.03 16.38
C LYS A 261 -17.88 0.53 16.42
N VAL A 262 -18.26 -0.07 15.29
CA VAL A 262 -18.62 -1.51 15.22
C VAL A 262 -17.38 -2.42 15.11
N ASP A 263 -16.29 -1.89 14.56
CA ASP A 263 -15.01 -2.55 14.30
C ASP A 263 -15.10 -3.95 13.65
N PHE A 264 -14.85 -4.00 12.34
CA PHE A 264 -14.75 -5.26 11.58
C PHE A 264 -13.32 -5.82 11.53
N SER A 265 -12.34 -5.24 12.25
CA SER A 265 -10.91 -5.58 12.09
C SER A 265 -10.61 -7.08 12.23
N ARG A 266 -11.13 -7.71 13.30
CA ARG A 266 -11.03 -9.15 13.55
C ARG A 266 -11.80 -9.98 12.52
N THR A 267 -13.05 -9.63 12.24
CA THR A 267 -13.90 -10.32 11.24
C THR A 267 -13.23 -10.38 9.88
N LEU A 268 -12.69 -9.24 9.42
CA LEU A 268 -11.99 -9.13 8.13
C LEU A 268 -10.72 -9.98 8.06
N ASP A 269 -10.07 -10.22 9.20
CA ASP A 269 -8.88 -11.08 9.25
C ASP A 269 -9.21 -12.56 9.37
N THR A 270 -10.23 -12.92 10.17
CA THR A 270 -10.75 -14.29 10.22
C THR A 270 -11.27 -14.74 8.84
N ILE A 271 -11.80 -13.81 8.02
CA ILE A 271 -12.05 -14.07 6.59
C ILE A 271 -10.75 -14.40 5.85
N ASN A 272 -9.68 -13.61 6.04
CA ASN A 272 -8.40 -13.87 5.36
C ASN A 272 -7.82 -15.24 5.74
N THR A 273 -7.79 -15.60 7.02
CA THR A 273 -7.22 -16.88 7.50
C THR A 273 -8.09 -18.08 7.11
N GLN A 274 -9.41 -18.05 7.35
CA GLN A 274 -10.28 -19.20 7.05
C GLN A 274 -10.51 -19.44 5.55
N THR A 275 -10.32 -18.43 4.70
CA THR A 275 -10.38 -18.61 3.23
C THR A 275 -9.01 -18.91 2.60
N TRP A 276 -7.99 -19.16 3.41
CA TRP A 276 -6.66 -19.66 3.00
C TRP A 276 -6.56 -21.17 3.25
N LYS A 277 -5.50 -21.81 2.72
CA LYS A 277 -5.25 -23.25 2.89
C LYS A 277 -3.81 -23.47 3.33
N SER A 278 -3.63 -24.01 4.54
CA SER A 278 -2.32 -24.47 5.02
C SER A 278 -1.87 -25.72 4.27
N THR A 279 -0.56 -25.96 4.23
CA THR A 279 0.09 -27.07 3.52
C THR A 279 -0.09 -28.43 4.18
N GLU A 280 -0.25 -28.46 5.51
CA GLU A 280 0.06 -29.66 6.30
C GLU A 280 -1.17 -30.53 6.60
N HIS A 281 -2.38 -29.96 6.53
CA HIS A 281 -3.64 -30.65 6.83
C HIS A 281 -4.61 -30.59 5.64
N PRO A 282 -4.46 -31.48 4.63
CA PRO A 282 -5.29 -31.51 3.44
C PRO A 282 -6.64 -32.23 3.69
N THR A 283 -7.40 -31.79 4.70
CA THR A 283 -8.57 -32.54 5.25
C THR A 283 -9.78 -31.64 5.57
N SER A 284 -10.39 -31.11 4.52
CA SER A 284 -11.80 -30.73 4.49
C SER A 284 -12.28 -30.79 3.03
N LYS A 285 -13.58 -31.00 2.81
CA LYS A 285 -14.20 -30.94 1.48
C LYS A 285 -14.90 -29.61 1.23
N ASP A 286 -14.91 -28.75 2.24
CA ASP A 286 -15.99 -27.81 2.54
C ASP A 286 -15.46 -26.38 2.82
N ASP A 287 -14.21 -26.12 2.45
CA ASP A 287 -13.48 -24.86 2.69
C ASP A 287 -14.19 -23.64 2.05
N ILE A 288 -14.40 -22.59 2.84
CA ILE A 288 -14.88 -21.30 2.33
C ILE A 288 -13.86 -20.73 1.34
N ARG A 289 -14.32 -20.32 0.16
CA ARG A 289 -13.43 -19.69 -0.83
C ARG A 289 -14.07 -18.51 -1.55
N LEU A 290 -13.34 -17.40 -1.58
CA LEU A 290 -13.73 -16.18 -2.29
C LEU A 290 -13.42 -16.31 -3.79
N SER A 291 -14.27 -15.71 -4.62
CA SER A 291 -13.93 -15.40 -6.02
C SER A 291 -12.99 -14.21 -6.10
N TYR A 292 -12.26 -14.05 -7.21
CA TYR A 292 -11.32 -12.93 -7.39
C TYR A 292 -11.98 -11.55 -7.19
N GLU A 293 -13.22 -11.37 -7.67
CA GLU A 293 -14.00 -10.15 -7.47
C GLU A 293 -14.20 -9.83 -5.98
N THR A 294 -14.69 -10.79 -5.21
CA THR A 294 -14.95 -10.63 -3.77
C THR A 294 -13.66 -10.43 -2.97
N LEU A 295 -12.55 -11.07 -3.38
CA LEU A 295 -11.24 -10.88 -2.76
C LEU A 295 -10.69 -9.46 -3.02
N MET A 296 -10.82 -8.94 -4.24
CA MET A 296 -10.41 -7.56 -4.54
C MET A 296 -11.27 -6.55 -3.79
N GLN A 297 -12.58 -6.77 -3.67
CA GLN A 297 -13.47 -5.93 -2.88
C GLN A 297 -13.11 -5.95 -1.38
N LEU A 298 -12.77 -7.13 -0.83
CA LEU A 298 -12.26 -7.27 0.54
C LEU A 298 -10.98 -6.45 0.77
N TYR A 299 -10.06 -6.43 -0.21
CA TYR A 299 -8.84 -5.63 -0.14
C TYR A 299 -9.09 -4.12 -0.22
N VAL A 300 -10.09 -3.65 -0.99
CA VAL A 300 -10.51 -2.24 -0.95
C VAL A 300 -11.10 -1.89 0.41
N ILE A 301 -11.93 -2.76 1.00
CA ILE A 301 -12.51 -2.58 2.35
C ILE A 301 -11.40 -2.48 3.40
N GLN A 302 -10.54 -3.49 3.50
CA GLN A 302 -9.43 -3.53 4.46
C GLN A 302 -8.48 -2.34 4.28
N GLY A 303 -8.05 -2.07 3.05
CA GLY A 303 -7.10 -1.01 2.74
C GLY A 303 -7.64 0.40 2.98
N SER A 304 -8.90 0.67 2.62
CA SER A 304 -9.48 2.01 2.82
C SER A 304 -9.80 2.32 4.28
N LEU A 305 -10.27 1.33 5.06
CA LEU A 305 -10.49 1.50 6.50
C LEU A 305 -9.15 1.66 7.24
N ALA A 306 -8.15 0.82 6.97
CA ALA A 306 -6.83 0.91 7.59
C ALA A 306 -5.99 2.13 7.15
N SER A 307 -6.24 2.69 5.97
CA SER A 307 -5.58 3.91 5.46
C SER A 307 -6.46 5.17 5.53
N SER A 308 -7.58 5.15 6.27
CA SER A 308 -8.47 6.31 6.41
C SER A 308 -7.76 7.49 7.12
N PRO A 309 -7.70 8.69 6.51
CA PRO A 309 -7.04 9.85 7.11
C PRO A 309 -7.68 10.31 8.43
N LEU A 310 -6.86 10.69 9.40
CA LEU A 310 -7.34 11.02 10.75
C LEU A 310 -8.34 12.19 10.78
N SER A 311 -8.34 13.11 9.80
CA SER A 311 -9.31 14.22 9.79
C SER A 311 -10.74 13.80 9.47
N ILE A 312 -10.97 12.65 8.81
CA ILE A 312 -12.31 12.14 8.52
C ILE A 312 -12.86 11.25 9.65
N LEU A 313 -12.01 10.86 10.60
CA LEU A 313 -12.41 10.16 11.81
C LEU A 313 -12.94 11.16 12.84
N LEU A 314 -13.83 10.69 13.72
CA LEU A 314 -14.32 11.47 14.86
C LEU A 314 -13.56 11.03 16.11
N LEU A 315 -12.37 11.61 16.30
CA LEU A 315 -11.52 11.32 17.45
C LEU A 315 -11.95 12.15 18.67
N ASP A 316 -12.04 11.49 19.83
CA ASP A 316 -12.25 12.17 21.10
C ASP A 316 -11.01 12.96 21.51
N LYS A 317 -11.21 14.08 22.22
CA LYS A 317 -10.10 14.95 22.65
C LYS A 317 -9.12 14.26 23.61
N ILE A 318 -9.58 13.22 24.31
CA ILE A 318 -8.81 12.47 25.30
C ILE A 318 -7.84 11.48 24.63
N SER A 319 -8.24 10.82 23.53
CA SER A 319 -7.35 9.95 22.75
C SER A 319 -6.33 10.73 21.90
N LEU A 320 -6.47 12.06 21.82
CA LEU A 320 -5.44 13.00 21.33
C LEU A 320 -4.56 13.58 22.46
N SER A 321 -4.81 13.24 23.73
CA SER A 321 -4.09 13.77 24.90
C SER A 321 -3.52 12.69 25.82
N LEU A 322 -3.24 11.50 25.28
CA LEU A 322 -2.39 10.50 25.94
C LEU A 322 -0.95 11.03 26.08
N ASP A 323 -0.19 10.50 27.02
CA ASP A 323 1.05 11.13 27.48
C ASP A 323 2.15 11.31 26.42
N ILE A 324 2.87 12.43 26.53
CA ILE A 324 4.02 12.79 25.68
C ILE A 324 5.13 11.72 25.72
N THR A 325 5.17 10.88 26.75
CA THR A 325 6.09 9.76 26.94
C THR A 325 5.62 8.44 26.32
N THR A 326 4.33 8.27 25.99
CA THR A 326 3.76 6.99 25.51
C THR A 326 3.15 7.03 24.10
N ILE A 327 2.87 8.21 23.54
CA ILE A 327 2.19 8.43 22.22
C ILE A 327 2.70 7.59 21.02
N LYS A 328 3.96 7.14 20.99
CA LYS A 328 4.66 6.77 19.73
C LYS A 328 4.27 5.45 19.05
N THR A 329 3.38 4.63 19.60
CA THR A 329 3.13 3.26 19.09
C THR A 329 1.70 2.92 18.68
N THR A 330 0.69 3.63 19.16
CA THR A 330 -0.73 3.29 18.91
C THR A 330 -1.39 4.27 17.95
N SER A 331 -2.05 3.75 16.91
CA SER A 331 -2.81 4.58 15.99
C SER A 331 -4.23 4.80 16.51
N PRO A 332 -4.79 6.03 16.48
CA PRO A 332 -6.19 6.26 16.83
C PRO A 332 -7.17 5.72 15.78
N ASN A 333 -6.69 5.24 14.63
CA ASN A 333 -7.48 4.42 13.71
C ASN A 333 -7.37 2.94 14.12
N ILE A 334 -8.48 2.37 14.60
CA ILE A 334 -8.58 0.99 15.10
C ILE A 334 -8.11 -0.05 14.07
N TYR A 335 -8.43 0.13 12.78
CA TYR A 335 -8.01 -0.79 11.71
C TYR A 335 -6.49 -0.73 11.47
N THR A 336 -5.90 0.47 11.50
CA THR A 336 -4.44 0.63 11.43
C THR A 336 -3.76 0.04 12.67
N ASN A 337 -4.37 0.24 13.86
CA ASN A 337 -3.85 -0.22 15.14
C ASN A 337 -3.84 -1.77 15.20
N TYR A 338 -4.94 -2.40 14.79
CA TYR A 338 -5.07 -3.86 14.72
C TYR A 338 -4.05 -4.48 13.75
N LEU A 339 -3.89 -3.92 12.55
CA LEU A 339 -2.84 -4.37 11.62
C LEU A 339 -1.42 -4.13 12.18
N GLY A 340 -1.21 -3.07 12.95
CA GLY A 340 0.08 -2.74 13.57
C GLY A 340 0.53 -3.70 14.69
N HIS A 341 -0.40 -4.43 15.33
CA HIS A 341 -0.12 -5.30 16.48
C HIS A 341 0.00 -6.80 16.16
N LYS A 342 -0.24 -7.22 14.91
CA LYS A 342 -0.02 -8.61 14.50
C LYS A 342 1.46 -8.96 14.44
N ASP A 343 1.81 -10.22 14.68
CA ASP A 343 3.13 -10.73 14.34
C ASP A 343 3.10 -11.44 12.98
N PHE A 344 3.76 -10.85 11.98
CA PHE A 344 3.93 -11.43 10.65
C PHE A 344 5.19 -12.32 10.55
N LEU A 345 5.95 -12.48 11.63
CA LEU A 345 6.98 -13.54 11.72
C LEU A 345 6.36 -14.93 11.82
N ASP A 346 5.09 -15.03 12.26
CA ASP A 346 4.29 -16.24 12.22
C ASP A 346 3.90 -16.60 10.77
N PRO A 347 4.29 -17.79 10.26
CA PRO A 347 3.92 -18.26 8.93
C PRO A 347 2.41 -18.38 8.69
N ASP A 348 1.59 -18.67 9.70
CA ASP A 348 0.13 -18.81 9.55
C ASP A 348 -0.58 -17.44 9.52
N VAL A 349 0.01 -16.40 10.11
CA VAL A 349 -0.44 -15.00 9.94
C VAL A 349 -0.01 -14.46 8.58
N LEU A 350 1.20 -14.80 8.12
CA LEU A 350 1.79 -14.30 6.87
C LEU A 350 1.25 -15.00 5.61
N GLY A 351 1.04 -16.32 5.68
CA GLY A 351 0.64 -17.19 4.57
C GLY A 351 -0.60 -16.73 3.79
N PRO A 352 -1.72 -16.38 4.47
CA PRO A 352 -2.93 -15.84 3.84
C PRO A 352 -2.71 -14.59 2.98
N TYR A 353 -1.72 -13.76 3.32
CA TYR A 353 -1.37 -12.56 2.56
C TYR A 353 -0.43 -12.90 1.39
N VAL A 354 0.65 -13.64 1.65
CA VAL A 354 1.63 -14.06 0.62
C VAL A 354 0.93 -14.78 -0.53
N SER A 355 0.09 -15.78 -0.23
CA SER A 355 -0.53 -16.67 -1.21
C SER A 355 -1.56 -15.98 -2.14
N ARG A 356 -1.83 -14.69 -1.93
CA ARG A 356 -2.80 -13.88 -2.68
C ARG A 356 -2.15 -12.66 -3.33
N ILE A 357 -1.24 -12.01 -2.60
CA ILE A 357 -0.44 -10.89 -3.10
C ILE A 357 0.49 -11.37 -4.22
N VAL A 358 1.23 -12.45 -4.02
CA VAL A 358 2.21 -12.94 -5.01
C VAL A 358 1.55 -13.32 -6.34
N PRO A 359 0.42 -14.06 -6.39
CA PRO A 359 -0.27 -14.31 -7.66
C PRO A 359 -0.76 -13.05 -8.38
N VAL A 360 -1.33 -12.05 -7.69
CA VAL A 360 -1.84 -10.84 -8.36
C VAL A 360 -0.69 -10.00 -8.93
N LEU A 361 0.45 -9.95 -8.25
CA LEU A 361 1.67 -9.32 -8.78
C LEU A 361 2.24 -10.11 -9.96
N ALA A 362 2.35 -11.43 -9.86
CA ALA A 362 2.86 -12.30 -10.94
C ALA A 362 1.99 -12.24 -12.20
N ALA A 363 0.66 -12.21 -12.06
CA ALA A 363 -0.25 -12.03 -13.19
C ALA A 363 -0.10 -10.64 -13.84
N ASN A 364 0.14 -9.57 -13.06
CA ASN A 364 0.43 -8.24 -13.62
C ASN A 364 1.81 -8.15 -14.28
N PHE A 365 2.83 -8.81 -13.74
CA PHE A 365 4.14 -8.95 -14.38
C PHE A 365 4.01 -9.62 -15.75
N ASN A 366 3.33 -10.78 -15.80
CA ASN A 366 3.05 -11.52 -17.03
C ASN A 366 2.21 -10.69 -18.02
N TYR A 367 1.26 -9.89 -17.52
CA TYR A 367 0.48 -8.98 -18.36
C TYR A 367 1.35 -7.90 -19.02
N PHE A 368 2.21 -7.23 -18.24
CA PHE A 368 3.04 -6.16 -18.78
C PHE A 368 4.07 -6.67 -19.79
N TYR A 369 4.72 -7.81 -19.53
CA TYR A 369 5.60 -8.48 -20.50
C TYR A 369 4.87 -8.99 -21.75
N GLY A 370 3.57 -9.33 -21.65
CA GLY A 370 2.74 -9.67 -22.80
C GLY A 370 2.18 -8.45 -23.56
N LEU A 371 2.35 -7.23 -23.04
CA LEU A 371 1.76 -6.00 -23.60
C LEU A 371 2.70 -5.28 -24.57
N MET A 372 4.01 -5.26 -24.27
CA MET A 372 5.06 -4.61 -25.06
C MET A 372 6.38 -5.38 -24.91
N ASP A 373 7.21 -5.33 -25.95
CA ASP A 373 8.53 -5.97 -25.93
C ASP A 373 9.51 -5.27 -24.97
N ASP A 374 10.37 -6.06 -24.34
CA ASP A 374 11.52 -5.59 -23.58
C ASP A 374 12.63 -5.10 -24.54
N LEU A 375 12.89 -3.79 -24.52
CA LEU A 375 13.91 -3.20 -25.38
C LEU A 375 15.35 -3.54 -24.97
N LEU A 376 15.59 -4.01 -23.74
CA LEU A 376 16.91 -4.52 -23.35
C LEU A 376 17.15 -5.90 -23.95
N SER A 377 16.16 -6.81 -23.85
CA SER A 377 16.15 -8.07 -24.60
C SER A 377 16.40 -7.85 -26.10
N HIS A 378 15.68 -6.91 -26.72
CA HIS A 378 15.85 -6.58 -28.14
C HIS A 378 17.26 -6.04 -28.45
N LYS A 379 17.78 -5.10 -27.65
CA LYS A 379 19.14 -4.55 -27.82
C LYS A 379 20.23 -5.62 -27.67
N LEU A 380 20.11 -6.50 -26.68
CA LEU A 380 21.09 -7.56 -26.43
C LEU A 380 21.10 -8.57 -27.59
N ASN A 381 19.94 -8.99 -28.11
CA ASN A 381 19.86 -9.91 -29.26
C ASN A 381 20.46 -9.32 -30.55
N HIS A 382 20.41 -7.99 -30.72
CA HIS A 382 20.96 -7.28 -31.89
C HIS A 382 22.29 -6.55 -31.63
N SER A 383 22.97 -6.86 -30.52
CA SER A 383 24.20 -6.17 -30.07
C SER A 383 25.44 -6.45 -30.92
N SER A 384 25.46 -7.53 -31.71
CA SER A 384 26.62 -7.91 -32.54
C SER A 384 26.23 -8.30 -33.96
N PHE A 385 27.10 -7.96 -34.92
CA PHE A 385 26.97 -8.28 -36.34
C PHE A 385 26.80 -9.79 -36.60
N PHE A 386 27.50 -10.63 -35.84
CA PHE A 386 27.35 -12.09 -35.91
C PHE A 386 25.99 -12.57 -35.39
N SER A 387 25.48 -12.04 -34.28
CA SER A 387 24.13 -12.38 -33.79
C SER A 387 23.05 -11.94 -34.80
N TRP A 388 23.22 -10.76 -35.41
CA TRP A 388 22.30 -10.21 -36.42
C TRP A 388 22.26 -11.05 -37.71
N ILE A 389 23.40 -11.56 -38.21
CA ILE A 389 23.47 -12.35 -39.45
C ILE A 389 23.15 -13.83 -39.23
N THR A 390 23.61 -14.42 -38.12
CA THR A 390 23.57 -15.88 -37.93
C THR A 390 22.43 -16.36 -37.04
N GLY A 391 21.82 -15.47 -36.24
CA GLY A 391 20.91 -15.84 -35.16
C GLY A 391 21.58 -16.56 -33.97
N HIS A 392 22.88 -16.86 -34.05
CA HIS A 392 23.62 -17.55 -33.00
C HIS A 392 24.26 -16.57 -32.02
N LYS A 393 23.97 -16.80 -30.73
CA LYS A 393 24.43 -15.96 -29.61
C LYS A 393 25.88 -16.31 -29.24
N LEU A 394 26.84 -15.50 -29.66
CA LEU A 394 28.25 -15.61 -29.24
C LEU A 394 28.53 -14.96 -27.87
N THR A 395 27.69 -14.00 -27.46
CA THR A 395 27.78 -13.27 -26.17
C THR A 395 26.60 -13.63 -25.29
N GLY A 396 26.78 -14.59 -24.39
CA GLY A 396 25.74 -15.04 -23.45
C GLY A 396 25.55 -14.07 -22.28
N SER A 397 24.87 -12.93 -22.49
CA SER A 397 24.42 -12.09 -21.38
C SER A 397 23.48 -12.88 -20.47
N GLY A 398 23.78 -12.90 -19.17
CA GLY A 398 23.00 -13.64 -18.17
C GLY A 398 21.53 -13.18 -18.09
N TYR A 399 21.25 -11.93 -18.46
CA TYR A 399 19.88 -11.39 -18.57
C TYR A 399 18.98 -12.20 -19.53
N MET A 400 19.58 -12.90 -20.49
CA MET A 400 18.92 -13.79 -21.46
C MET A 400 18.92 -15.28 -21.07
N SER A 401 19.39 -15.64 -19.87
CA SER A 401 19.40 -17.02 -19.37
C SER A 401 18.09 -17.43 -18.68
N VAL A 402 17.48 -16.50 -17.94
CA VAL A 402 16.20 -16.71 -17.25
C VAL A 402 15.09 -15.98 -18.02
N ASP A 403 14.08 -16.73 -18.44
CA ASP A 403 12.78 -16.17 -18.81
C ASP A 403 11.93 -16.08 -17.54
N THR A 404 11.74 -14.87 -17.00
CA THR A 404 10.96 -14.68 -15.77
C THR A 404 9.50 -15.10 -15.94
N VAL A 405 8.90 -14.82 -17.11
CA VAL A 405 7.48 -15.11 -17.39
C VAL A 405 7.23 -16.61 -17.49
N GLU A 406 8.16 -17.36 -18.06
CA GLU A 406 8.06 -18.82 -18.18
C GLU A 406 8.59 -19.57 -16.95
N GLN A 407 9.74 -19.17 -16.40
CA GLN A 407 10.52 -19.91 -15.40
C GLN A 407 10.35 -19.42 -13.97
N VAL A 408 9.67 -18.28 -13.72
CA VAL A 408 9.46 -17.72 -12.37
C VAL A 408 7.98 -17.48 -12.09
N THR A 409 7.31 -16.62 -12.87
CA THR A 409 5.94 -16.14 -12.62
C THR A 409 4.85 -16.94 -13.34
N ASN A 410 5.17 -18.09 -13.95
CA ASN A 410 4.18 -18.97 -14.57
C ASN A 410 3.50 -19.89 -13.55
N PHE A 411 2.19 -19.71 -13.29
CA PHE A 411 1.46 -20.59 -12.37
C PHE A 411 1.53 -22.07 -12.77
N SER A 412 1.41 -22.42 -14.06
CA SER A 412 1.35 -23.83 -14.49
C SER A 412 2.63 -24.62 -14.21
N LYS A 413 3.78 -23.91 -14.16
CA LYS A 413 5.09 -24.48 -13.82
C LYS A 413 5.39 -24.33 -12.32
N ASN A 414 5.25 -23.13 -11.76
CA ASN A 414 5.74 -22.77 -10.44
C ASN A 414 4.65 -22.56 -9.36
N CYS A 415 3.55 -23.32 -9.43
CA CYS A 415 2.50 -23.35 -8.39
C CYS A 415 3.08 -23.33 -6.97
N LYS A 416 4.14 -24.13 -6.72
CA LYS A 416 4.74 -24.38 -5.40
C LYS A 416 5.31 -23.16 -4.68
N ASN A 417 5.69 -22.13 -5.42
CA ASN A 417 6.39 -20.95 -4.91
C ASN A 417 5.59 -19.66 -5.14
N LEU A 418 4.76 -19.61 -6.19
CA LEU A 418 3.79 -18.53 -6.40
C LEU A 418 2.56 -18.65 -5.49
N SER A 419 2.31 -19.84 -4.95
CA SER A 419 1.35 -20.11 -3.89
C SER A 419 1.99 -21.10 -2.92
N SER A 420 1.78 -20.93 -1.61
CA SER A 420 2.47 -21.72 -0.57
C SER A 420 2.19 -23.24 -0.58
N VAL A 421 1.30 -23.72 -1.46
CA VAL A 421 0.71 -25.06 -1.37
C VAL A 421 1.08 -25.92 -2.58
N ASN A 422 1.84 -26.99 -2.33
CA ASN A 422 2.39 -27.95 -3.31
C ASN A 422 1.36 -28.66 -4.23
N LYS A 423 0.06 -28.41 -4.10
CA LYS A 423 -1.04 -29.09 -4.83
C LYS A 423 -1.92 -28.17 -5.70
N LEU A 424 -1.68 -26.84 -5.75
CA LEU A 424 -2.59 -25.88 -6.42
C LEU A 424 -2.49 -25.81 -7.96
N LYS A 425 -2.11 -26.90 -8.65
CA LYS A 425 -2.21 -27.01 -10.12
C LYS A 425 -3.65 -26.95 -10.67
N GLN A 426 -4.66 -26.90 -9.79
CA GLN A 426 -6.09 -26.83 -10.10
C GLN A 426 -6.82 -25.88 -9.12
N ASP A 427 -6.32 -24.66 -8.95
CA ASP A 427 -6.98 -23.63 -8.13
C ASP A 427 -7.56 -22.47 -8.97
N PRO A 428 -8.89 -22.35 -9.14
CA PRO A 428 -9.52 -21.20 -9.82
C PRO A 428 -10.29 -20.21 -8.92
N LEU A 429 -9.71 -19.21 -8.26
CA LEU A 429 -8.36 -19.20 -7.66
C LEU A 429 -7.27 -18.55 -8.53
N LEU A 430 -6.06 -19.11 -8.49
CA LEU A 430 -4.96 -18.76 -9.40
C LEU A 430 -5.39 -18.67 -10.88
N GLU A 431 -6.30 -19.53 -11.34
CA GLU A 431 -6.88 -19.47 -12.70
C GLU A 431 -7.75 -18.21 -12.90
N GLU A 432 -8.55 -17.80 -11.92
CA GLU A 432 -9.32 -16.55 -12.02
C GLU A 432 -8.40 -15.34 -12.04
N ILE A 433 -7.36 -15.33 -11.20
CA ILE A 433 -6.35 -14.27 -11.17
C ILE A 433 -5.65 -14.18 -12.54
N LEU A 434 -5.16 -15.31 -13.09
CA LEU A 434 -4.54 -15.35 -14.42
C LEU A 434 -5.51 -14.88 -15.50
N ARG A 435 -6.76 -15.37 -15.47
CA ARG A 435 -7.79 -15.07 -16.46
C ARG A 435 -8.14 -13.59 -16.47
N TYR A 436 -8.27 -12.93 -15.32
CA TYR A 436 -8.70 -11.53 -15.26
C TYR A 436 -7.54 -10.53 -15.33
N GLU A 437 -6.44 -10.75 -14.60
CA GLU A 437 -5.31 -9.81 -14.58
C GLU A 437 -4.33 -9.97 -15.74
N CYS A 438 -4.32 -11.12 -16.43
CA CYS A 438 -3.49 -11.34 -17.61
C CYS A 438 -4.32 -11.69 -18.87
N THR A 439 -4.83 -12.92 -18.96
CA THR A 439 -5.30 -13.49 -20.26
C THR A 439 -6.44 -12.70 -20.89
N SER A 440 -7.47 -12.30 -20.14
CA SER A 440 -8.61 -11.52 -20.68
C SER A 440 -8.24 -10.08 -21.01
N ARG A 441 -7.18 -9.53 -20.38
CA ARG A 441 -6.65 -8.20 -20.70
C ARG A 441 -5.80 -8.27 -21.97
N LEU A 442 -4.91 -9.26 -22.11
CA LEU A 442 -4.14 -9.50 -23.35
C LEU A 442 -5.07 -9.81 -24.54
N ASN A 443 -6.10 -10.65 -24.36
CA ASN A 443 -7.10 -10.92 -25.41
C ASN A 443 -7.99 -9.71 -25.78
N ALA A 444 -7.85 -8.57 -25.08
CA ALA A 444 -8.47 -7.30 -25.47
C ALA A 444 -7.47 -6.32 -26.15
N VAL A 445 -6.15 -6.55 -25.99
CA VAL A 445 -5.13 -5.90 -26.82
C VAL A 445 -5.28 -6.42 -28.26
N GLY A 446 -5.11 -5.55 -29.25
CA GLY A 446 -5.47 -5.82 -30.65
C GLY A 446 -6.85 -5.29 -31.05
N VAL A 447 -7.79 -5.17 -30.10
CA VAL A 447 -8.93 -4.22 -30.21
C VAL A 447 -8.55 -2.86 -29.59
N ILE A 448 -7.57 -2.87 -28.68
CA ILE A 448 -6.99 -1.71 -28.01
C ILE A 448 -5.48 -1.70 -28.32
N TYR A 449 -4.92 -0.52 -28.60
CA TYR A 449 -3.47 -0.33 -28.82
C TYR A 449 -2.70 -0.41 -27.49
N ALA A 450 -1.45 -0.89 -27.51
CA ALA A 450 -0.67 -1.12 -26.28
C ALA A 450 -0.35 0.14 -25.44
N ASP A 451 -0.28 1.32 -26.09
CA ASP A 451 -0.03 2.62 -25.42
C ASP A 451 -1.33 3.37 -25.03
N ASP A 452 -2.50 2.74 -25.18
CA ASP A 452 -3.81 3.23 -24.71
C ASP A 452 -3.91 3.16 -23.17
N GLU A 453 -4.48 4.20 -22.54
CA GLU A 453 -4.72 4.26 -21.08
C GLU A 453 -5.42 2.99 -20.54
N ARG A 454 -6.35 2.41 -21.31
CA ARG A 454 -7.18 1.27 -20.89
C ARG A 454 -6.39 -0.03 -20.80
N ALA A 455 -5.27 -0.14 -21.53
CA ALA A 455 -4.32 -1.25 -21.42
C ALA A 455 -3.28 -0.98 -20.32
N LEU A 456 -2.73 0.23 -20.28
CA LEU A 456 -1.65 0.61 -19.35
C LEU A 456 -2.06 0.66 -17.87
N ARG A 457 -3.35 0.87 -17.55
CA ARG A 457 -3.85 0.91 -16.17
C ARG A 457 -3.73 -0.46 -15.47
N SER A 458 -3.24 -0.50 -14.22
CA SER A 458 -3.35 -1.69 -13.36
C SER A 458 -4.11 -1.42 -12.05
N PRO A 459 -5.40 -1.81 -11.98
CA PRO A 459 -6.20 -1.67 -10.76
C PRO A 459 -5.88 -2.77 -9.74
N GLY A 460 -5.55 -4.00 -10.19
CA GLY A 460 -5.16 -5.10 -9.29
C GLY A 460 -3.88 -4.78 -8.52
N PHE A 461 -2.90 -4.15 -9.19
CA PHE A 461 -1.69 -3.63 -8.54
C PHE A 461 -2.01 -2.50 -7.55
N LEU A 462 -2.93 -1.59 -7.88
CA LEU A 462 -3.34 -0.51 -6.97
C LEU A 462 -3.97 -1.05 -5.68
N ASN A 463 -4.85 -2.04 -5.77
CA ASN A 463 -5.42 -2.73 -4.61
C ASN A 463 -4.35 -3.39 -3.73
N VAL A 464 -3.47 -4.19 -4.34
CA VAL A 464 -2.39 -4.88 -3.62
C VAL A 464 -1.43 -3.88 -2.99
N THR A 465 -1.11 -2.78 -3.67
CA THR A 465 -0.22 -1.75 -3.14
C THR A 465 -0.87 -0.93 -2.02
N LEU A 466 -2.19 -0.71 -2.04
CA LEU A 466 -2.92 -0.14 -0.90
C LEU A 466 -2.91 -1.08 0.33
N LEU A 467 -3.05 -2.39 0.10
CA LEU A 467 -2.91 -3.37 1.19
C LEU A 467 -1.48 -3.38 1.74
N LEU A 468 -0.45 -3.42 0.89
CA LEU A 468 0.96 -3.33 1.29
C LEU A 468 1.27 -2.01 2.02
N TYR A 469 0.70 -0.88 1.59
CA TYR A 469 0.82 0.41 2.28
C TYR A 469 0.20 0.34 3.68
N SER A 470 -0.98 -0.27 3.81
CA SER A 470 -1.64 -0.48 5.11
C SER A 470 -0.83 -1.41 6.04
N LEU A 471 -0.25 -2.48 5.49
CA LEU A 471 0.60 -3.43 6.23
C LEU A 471 1.96 -2.82 6.61
N SER A 472 2.45 -1.81 5.87
CA SER A 472 3.74 -1.16 6.14
C SER A 472 3.81 -0.44 7.49
N SER A 473 2.70 -0.23 8.21
CA SER A 473 2.71 0.30 9.58
C SER A 473 3.25 -0.71 10.60
N ASN A 474 3.23 -2.00 10.26
CA ASN A 474 3.67 -3.07 11.12
C ASN A 474 5.17 -3.36 10.96
N THR A 475 5.92 -3.33 12.07
CA THR A 475 7.37 -3.54 12.09
C THR A 475 7.78 -4.99 11.79
N SER A 476 7.00 -5.99 12.23
CA SER A 476 7.24 -7.40 11.89
C SER A 476 7.04 -7.66 10.39
N PHE A 477 6.01 -7.06 9.78
CA PHE A 477 5.79 -7.13 8.33
C PHE A 477 6.93 -6.49 7.54
N MET A 478 7.37 -5.29 7.95
CA MET A 478 8.48 -4.59 7.30
C MET A 478 9.81 -5.35 7.44
N LYS A 479 10.05 -6.00 8.59
CA LYS A 479 11.17 -6.92 8.79
C LYS A 479 11.10 -8.10 7.81
N VAL A 480 9.99 -8.84 7.78
CA VAL A 480 9.79 -9.96 6.82
C VAL A 480 10.01 -9.51 5.38
N LEU A 481 9.43 -8.38 4.98
CA LEU A 481 9.55 -7.83 3.63
C LEU A 481 11.01 -7.51 3.25
N THR A 482 11.86 -7.17 4.23
CA THR A 482 13.27 -6.81 4.02
C THR A 482 14.27 -7.93 4.33
N THR A 483 13.86 -9.03 4.98
CA THR A 483 14.74 -10.19 5.27
C THR A 483 14.42 -11.44 4.44
N GLN A 484 13.48 -11.39 3.49
CA GLN A 484 13.18 -12.53 2.58
C GLN A 484 14.40 -12.90 1.72
N GLN A 485 15.03 -14.05 2.02
CA GLN A 485 16.06 -14.66 1.17
C GLN A 485 15.42 -15.53 0.08
N GLU A 486 16.12 -15.74 -1.03
CA GLU A 486 15.67 -16.59 -2.14
C GLU A 486 16.61 -17.80 -2.27
N GLU A 487 16.24 -18.91 -1.62
CA GLU A 487 17.04 -20.15 -1.59
C GLU A 487 17.10 -20.86 -2.95
N THR A 488 16.17 -20.57 -3.86
CA THR A 488 16.05 -21.23 -5.17
C THR A 488 15.62 -20.26 -6.28
N THR A 489 15.95 -20.59 -7.53
CA THR A 489 15.48 -19.85 -8.72
C THR A 489 13.96 -19.76 -8.79
N GLU A 490 13.23 -20.78 -8.30
CA GLU A 490 11.76 -20.81 -8.30
C GLU A 490 11.13 -19.98 -7.16
N SER A 491 11.84 -19.70 -6.07
CA SER A 491 11.32 -18.95 -4.91
C SER A 491 10.94 -17.51 -5.28
N VAL A 492 9.94 -16.92 -4.60
CA VAL A 492 9.39 -15.60 -4.96
C VAL A 492 9.24 -14.71 -3.74
N SER A 493 10.10 -13.69 -3.64
CA SER A 493 9.97 -12.62 -2.66
C SER A 493 8.92 -11.58 -3.06
N ILE A 494 8.12 -11.13 -2.08
CA ILE A 494 7.15 -10.03 -2.28
C ILE A 494 7.87 -8.76 -2.72
N LEU A 495 8.94 -8.36 -2.02
CA LEU A 495 9.62 -7.09 -2.30
C LEU A 495 10.20 -7.05 -3.71
N ARG A 496 10.91 -8.11 -4.13
CA ARG A 496 11.56 -8.17 -5.45
C ARG A 496 10.54 -8.14 -6.59
N LEU A 497 9.51 -8.99 -6.52
CA LEU A 497 8.43 -9.00 -7.52
C LEU A 497 7.61 -7.71 -7.52
N TRP A 498 7.33 -7.13 -6.34
CA TRP A 498 6.61 -5.85 -6.24
C TRP A 498 7.41 -4.69 -6.83
N LEU A 499 8.73 -4.62 -6.62
CA LEU A 499 9.60 -3.62 -7.26
C LEU A 499 9.62 -3.77 -8.79
N CYS A 500 9.67 -5.01 -9.30
CA CYS A 500 9.55 -5.28 -10.74
C CYS A 500 8.24 -4.68 -11.29
N VAL A 501 7.09 -5.06 -10.74
CA VAL A 501 5.77 -4.57 -11.22
C VAL A 501 5.61 -3.06 -10.99
N SER A 502 6.16 -2.52 -9.90
CA SER A 502 6.21 -1.07 -9.64
C SER A 502 6.90 -0.33 -10.78
N SER A 503 8.02 -0.83 -11.29
CA SER A 503 8.75 -0.17 -12.39
C SER A 503 7.88 0.03 -13.64
N TYR A 504 7.01 -0.91 -13.98
CA TYR A 504 6.05 -0.79 -15.09
C TYR A 504 5.03 0.31 -14.84
N VAL A 505 4.48 0.37 -13.63
CA VAL A 505 3.45 1.35 -13.28
C VAL A 505 4.04 2.76 -13.17
N LEU A 506 5.26 2.90 -12.64
CA LEU A 506 6.03 4.16 -12.57
C LEU A 506 6.48 4.66 -13.95
N HIS A 507 6.81 3.76 -14.89
CA HIS A 507 7.10 4.09 -16.30
C HIS A 507 5.87 4.65 -17.06
N HIS A 508 4.66 4.38 -16.56
CA HIS A 508 3.40 4.79 -17.17
C HIS A 508 2.49 5.63 -16.23
N GLN A 509 3.00 6.21 -15.13
CA GLN A 509 2.17 6.87 -14.11
C GLN A 509 1.36 8.06 -14.66
N VAL A 510 1.89 8.80 -15.64
CA VAL A 510 1.21 9.96 -16.26
C VAL A 510 0.17 9.57 -17.32
N ARG A 511 -0.02 8.27 -17.59
CA ARG A 511 -0.98 7.76 -18.60
C ARG A 511 -2.34 7.37 -18.02
N SER A 512 -2.48 7.23 -16.70
CA SER A 512 -3.79 7.01 -16.05
C SER A 512 -3.77 7.40 -14.58
N LYS A 513 -4.88 7.95 -14.06
CA LYS A 513 -5.03 8.25 -12.63
C LYS A 513 -4.76 7.04 -11.72
N ILE A 514 -5.14 5.84 -12.16
CA ILE A 514 -4.87 4.59 -11.43
C ILE A 514 -3.37 4.39 -11.24
N ASN A 515 -2.58 4.65 -12.27
CA ASN A 515 -1.12 4.51 -12.22
C ASN A 515 -0.46 5.68 -11.48
N THR A 516 -1.04 6.89 -11.51
CA THR A 516 -0.60 8.03 -10.68
C THR A 516 -0.75 7.73 -9.20
N PHE A 517 -1.92 7.23 -8.77
CA PHE A 517 -2.16 6.85 -7.36
C PHE A 517 -1.32 5.64 -6.94
N SER A 518 -1.12 4.68 -7.84
CA SER A 518 -0.19 3.57 -7.60
C SER A 518 1.25 4.06 -7.41
N ALA A 519 1.71 5.01 -8.24
CA ALA A 519 3.02 5.63 -8.10
C ALA A 519 3.19 6.36 -6.77
N ARG A 520 2.18 7.12 -6.34
CA ARG A 520 2.16 7.79 -5.02
C ARG A 520 2.32 6.78 -3.89
N LEU A 521 1.55 5.68 -3.88
CA LEU A 521 1.67 4.64 -2.85
C LEU A 521 3.02 3.91 -2.89
N VAL A 522 3.54 3.57 -4.09
CA VAL A 522 4.86 2.95 -4.25
C VAL A 522 5.96 3.83 -3.65
N LEU A 523 5.96 5.11 -3.98
CA LEU A 523 6.95 6.07 -3.50
C LEU A 523 6.87 6.28 -1.98
N LEU A 524 5.67 6.24 -1.38
CA LEU A 524 5.50 6.31 0.08
C LEU A 524 5.96 5.02 0.79
N ILE A 525 5.75 3.84 0.20
CA ILE A 525 6.29 2.57 0.73
C ILE A 525 7.83 2.59 0.64
N LEU A 526 8.40 3.06 -0.47
CA LEU A 526 9.85 3.22 -0.64
C LEU A 526 10.45 4.20 0.39
N LEU A 527 9.82 5.36 0.61
CA LEU A 527 10.23 6.33 1.63
C LEU A 527 10.26 5.70 3.03
N LYS A 528 9.29 4.85 3.34
CA LYS A 528 9.21 4.15 4.63
C LYS A 528 10.21 3.01 4.78
N LEU A 529 10.58 2.35 3.67
CA LEU A 529 11.65 1.35 3.64
C LEU A 529 13.02 2.00 3.90
N VAL A 530 13.32 3.13 3.26
CA VAL A 530 14.65 3.78 3.36
C VAL A 530 14.78 4.81 4.49
N SER A 531 13.71 5.12 5.22
CA SER A 531 13.82 6.05 6.34
C SER A 531 14.61 5.42 7.48
N ARG A 532 15.72 6.06 7.90
CA ARG A 532 16.56 5.61 9.02
C ARG A 532 15.78 5.36 10.31
N LYS A 533 14.77 6.19 10.58
CA LYS A 533 13.88 6.07 11.74
C LYS A 533 13.03 4.78 11.74
N ALA A 534 12.84 4.15 10.58
CA ALA A 534 12.09 2.90 10.44
C ALA A 534 12.91 1.64 10.79
N GLY A 535 14.23 1.75 10.96
CA GLY A 535 15.12 0.64 11.35
C GLY A 535 15.34 -0.45 10.29
N ASN A 536 14.76 -0.34 9.10
CA ASN A 536 14.84 -1.37 8.04
C ASN A 536 16.15 -1.34 7.23
N MET A 537 16.96 -0.29 7.37
CA MET A 537 18.07 0.00 6.46
C MET A 537 19.16 -1.07 6.46
N GLU A 538 19.52 -1.63 7.62
CA GLU A 538 20.53 -2.71 7.70
C GLU A 538 20.06 -3.99 7.00
N HIS A 539 18.76 -4.33 7.08
CA HIS A 539 18.22 -5.46 6.33
C HIS A 539 18.30 -5.23 4.82
N LEU A 540 17.99 -4.00 4.36
CA LEU A 540 18.11 -3.63 2.94
C LEU A 540 19.57 -3.65 2.46
N LYS A 541 20.53 -3.15 3.26
CA LYS A 541 21.97 -3.21 2.93
C LYS A 541 22.46 -4.65 2.74
N ALA A 542 21.94 -5.61 3.51
CA ALA A 542 22.24 -7.03 3.35
C ALA A 542 21.46 -7.75 2.23
N LEU A 543 20.47 -7.11 1.60
CA LEU A 543 19.56 -7.76 0.66
C LEU A 543 19.98 -7.55 -0.80
N THR A 544 20.15 -8.65 -1.54
CA THR A 544 20.42 -8.64 -2.99
C THR A 544 19.20 -9.05 -3.82
N ILE A 545 19.20 -8.63 -5.08
CA ILE A 545 18.21 -8.96 -6.10
C ILE A 545 18.95 -9.37 -7.38
N ASN A 546 18.57 -10.51 -7.95
CA ASN A 546 19.16 -10.98 -9.19
C ASN A 546 18.42 -10.39 -10.39
N GLU A 547 19.03 -9.45 -11.12
CA GLU A 547 18.39 -8.70 -12.21
C GLU A 547 18.00 -9.60 -13.40
N PHE A 548 18.73 -10.70 -13.62
CA PHE A 548 18.41 -11.65 -14.68
C PHE A 548 17.10 -12.39 -14.40
N LYS A 549 16.80 -12.62 -13.11
CA LYS A 549 15.53 -13.18 -12.63
C LYS A 549 14.45 -12.10 -12.50
N TRP A 550 14.80 -10.95 -11.95
CA TRP A 550 13.89 -9.88 -11.53
C TRP A 550 14.12 -8.63 -12.36
N LYS A 551 13.37 -8.52 -13.46
CA LYS A 551 13.63 -7.56 -14.55
C LYS A 551 12.80 -6.28 -14.42
N LEU A 552 13.42 -5.14 -14.71
CA LEU A 552 12.80 -3.81 -14.75
C LEU A 552 12.04 -3.53 -16.06
N CYS A 553 11.18 -2.51 -16.02
CA CYS A 553 10.45 -2.02 -17.19
C CYS A 553 11.35 -1.31 -18.20
N HIS A 554 11.54 -1.95 -19.35
CA HIS A 554 12.37 -1.46 -20.45
C HIS A 554 11.55 -1.06 -21.71
N HIS A 555 10.27 -0.71 -21.55
CA HIS A 555 9.36 -0.42 -22.68
C HIS A 555 9.71 0.83 -23.52
N ARG A 556 10.59 1.73 -23.05
CA ARG A 556 11.05 2.91 -23.81
C ARG A 556 12.56 3.14 -23.64
N SER A 557 13.15 3.85 -24.60
CA SER A 557 14.56 4.28 -24.58
C SER A 557 14.66 5.72 -24.03
N PRO A 558 15.74 6.11 -23.31
CA PRO A 558 16.91 5.31 -22.96
C PRO A 558 16.61 4.35 -21.81
N VAL A 559 16.82 3.06 -22.09
CA VAL A 559 16.70 1.95 -21.14
C VAL A 559 17.68 2.16 -19.97
N VAL A 560 17.27 1.84 -18.74
CA VAL A 560 18.20 1.76 -17.60
C VAL A 560 18.97 0.45 -17.74
N PRO A 561 20.30 0.44 -17.71
CA PRO A 561 21.07 -0.78 -17.92
C PRO A 561 21.05 -1.72 -16.71
N ASP A 562 21.22 -3.02 -16.95
CA ASP A 562 21.71 -3.94 -15.92
C ASP A 562 23.14 -3.54 -15.52
N ASP A 563 23.51 -3.72 -14.25
CA ASP A 563 24.87 -3.48 -13.75
C ASP A 563 25.61 -4.81 -13.60
N LEU A 564 26.42 -5.16 -14.60
CA LEU A 564 26.80 -6.55 -14.87
C LEU A 564 28.01 -7.04 -14.05
N GLY A 565 27.78 -7.30 -12.76
CA GLY A 565 28.46 -8.40 -12.10
C GLY A 565 28.08 -9.73 -12.78
N GLY A 566 29.05 -10.63 -12.99
CA GLY A 566 28.88 -11.88 -13.78
C GLY A 566 27.88 -12.94 -13.25
N ARG A 567 27.04 -12.58 -12.28
CA ARG A 567 25.92 -13.37 -11.74
C ARG A 567 24.57 -12.65 -11.81
N GLY A 568 24.55 -11.33 -12.03
CA GLY A 568 23.35 -10.49 -12.03
C GLY A 568 22.87 -10.05 -10.64
N ASP A 569 23.63 -10.31 -9.58
CA ASP A 569 23.25 -9.98 -8.20
C ASP A 569 23.57 -8.51 -7.87
N LYS A 570 22.54 -7.66 -7.82
CA LYS A 570 22.60 -6.24 -7.44
C LYS A 570 22.11 -6.05 -5.99
N ASN A 571 22.58 -5.02 -5.28
CA ASN A 571 22.03 -4.64 -3.97
C ASN A 571 20.62 -4.03 -4.12
N ILE A 572 19.67 -4.36 -3.23
CA ILE A 572 18.28 -3.89 -3.36
C ILE A 572 18.17 -2.36 -3.35
N LEU A 573 19.07 -1.64 -2.65
CA LEU A 573 19.07 -0.18 -2.60
C LEU A 573 19.47 0.43 -3.95
N LEU A 574 20.44 -0.18 -4.64
CA LEU A 574 20.82 0.22 -6.00
C LEU A 574 19.68 -0.04 -6.99
N TYR A 575 19.01 -1.19 -6.89
CA TYR A 575 17.83 -1.50 -7.70
C TYR A 575 16.65 -0.55 -7.42
N ILE A 576 16.50 -0.08 -6.17
CA ILE A 576 15.55 1.00 -5.84
C ILE A 576 15.95 2.31 -6.52
N ILE A 577 17.24 2.69 -6.57
CA ILE A 577 17.69 3.87 -7.35
C ILE A 577 17.28 3.74 -8.82
N ASP A 578 17.35 2.56 -9.43
CA ASP A 578 16.91 2.36 -10.83
C ASP A 578 15.39 2.47 -11.02
N VAL A 579 14.62 2.01 -10.04
CA VAL A 579 13.16 2.26 -9.98
C VAL A 579 12.86 3.77 -9.87
N LEU A 580 13.68 4.53 -9.12
CA LEU A 580 13.58 6.00 -9.05
C LEU A 580 14.05 6.68 -10.35
N GLN A 581 15.07 6.14 -11.03
CA GLN A 581 15.46 6.62 -12.35
C GLN A 581 14.29 6.55 -13.33
N ILE A 582 13.53 5.45 -13.34
CA ILE A 582 12.35 5.28 -14.19
C ILE A 582 11.31 6.39 -13.94
N VAL A 583 11.07 6.78 -12.69
CA VAL A 583 10.19 7.90 -12.31
C VAL A 583 10.66 9.20 -12.95
N LEU A 584 11.91 9.58 -12.72
CA LEU A 584 12.49 10.86 -13.14
C LEU A 584 12.77 10.93 -14.65
N ARG A 585 13.01 9.79 -15.31
CA ARG A 585 13.39 9.68 -16.73
C ARG A 585 12.19 9.68 -17.68
N PHE A 586 11.17 8.86 -17.42
CA PHE A 586 10.11 8.59 -18.41
C PHE A 586 8.85 9.45 -18.27
N ASN A 587 8.75 10.26 -17.21
CA ASN A 587 7.56 11.08 -16.93
C ASN A 587 7.73 12.57 -17.27
N LEU A 588 8.87 12.97 -17.88
CA LEU A 588 9.22 14.34 -18.26
C LEU A 588 8.25 14.94 -19.31
N ASN A 589 7.12 15.46 -18.84
CA ASN A 589 6.08 16.08 -19.66
C ASN A 589 5.35 17.21 -18.88
N LYS A 590 4.48 17.98 -19.53
CA LYS A 590 3.78 19.12 -18.91
C LYS A 590 2.77 18.75 -17.80
N LYS A 591 2.50 17.46 -17.58
CA LYS A 591 1.71 16.91 -16.48
C LYS A 591 2.57 16.11 -15.49
N LEU A 592 3.83 16.50 -15.30
CA LEU A 592 4.71 15.91 -14.29
C LEU A 592 4.10 16.13 -12.89
N ASP A 593 3.97 15.05 -12.12
CA ASP A 593 3.63 15.14 -10.70
C ASP A 593 4.89 15.49 -9.90
N LEU A 594 5.02 16.77 -9.54
CA LEU A 594 6.18 17.29 -8.81
C LEU A 594 6.29 16.72 -7.39
N ASP A 595 5.20 16.31 -6.75
CA ASP A 595 5.25 15.73 -5.40
C ASP A 595 5.74 14.27 -5.47
N ASN A 596 5.33 13.49 -6.48
CA ASN A 596 5.96 12.20 -6.77
C ASN A 596 7.48 12.36 -7.04
N CYS A 597 7.90 13.46 -7.68
CA CYS A 597 9.32 13.75 -7.87
C CYS A 597 10.05 14.11 -6.55
N LYS A 598 9.47 14.96 -5.70
CA LYS A 598 10.04 15.28 -4.36
C LYS A 598 10.19 14.02 -3.50
N ILE A 599 9.18 13.15 -3.46
CA ILE A 599 9.27 11.88 -2.72
C ILE A 599 10.38 11.02 -3.33
N ALA A 600 10.44 10.87 -4.66
CA ALA A 600 11.49 10.09 -5.32
C ALA A 600 12.92 10.63 -5.04
N LEU A 601 13.10 11.95 -5.05
CA LEU A 601 14.38 12.59 -4.71
C LEU A 601 14.71 12.42 -3.21
N THR A 602 13.72 12.43 -2.32
CA THR A 602 13.92 12.15 -0.89
C THR A 602 14.33 10.69 -0.65
N VAL A 603 13.71 9.72 -1.35
CA VAL A 603 14.12 8.30 -1.28
C VAL A 603 15.56 8.14 -1.76
N LEU A 604 15.92 8.75 -2.89
CA LEU A 604 17.29 8.75 -3.42
C LEU A 604 18.28 9.34 -2.40
N TYR A 605 17.97 10.50 -1.84
CA TYR A 605 18.85 11.20 -0.89
C TYR A 605 19.05 10.39 0.41
N HIS A 606 18.02 9.72 0.93
CA HIS A 606 18.17 8.78 2.05
C HIS A 606 19.15 7.63 1.76
N ILE A 607 19.07 7.02 0.57
CA ILE A 607 19.98 5.94 0.17
C ILE A 607 21.42 6.46 0.05
N LEU A 608 21.62 7.65 -0.52
CA LEU A 608 22.94 8.24 -0.69
C LEU A 608 23.56 8.72 0.63
N LEU A 609 22.76 9.19 1.58
CA LEU A 609 23.22 9.50 2.94
C LEU A 609 23.65 8.23 3.67
N GLU A 610 22.95 7.12 3.47
CA GLU A 610 23.36 5.83 4.01
C GLU A 610 24.70 5.35 3.44
N PHE A 611 24.89 5.45 2.12
CA PHE A 611 26.16 5.10 1.49
C PHE A 611 27.33 6.03 1.90
N GLU A 612 27.05 7.26 2.37
CA GLU A 612 28.08 8.14 2.94
C GLU A 612 28.61 7.63 4.31
N GLU A 613 27.76 6.94 5.07
CA GLU A 613 28.07 6.37 6.40
C GLU A 613 28.58 4.92 6.32
N ALA A 614 27.96 4.11 5.47
CA ALA A 614 28.22 2.69 5.30
C ALA A 614 27.84 2.24 3.87
N GLN A 615 28.84 2.24 2.99
CA GLN A 615 28.73 1.75 1.61
C GLN A 615 28.29 0.27 1.56
N VAL A 616 27.54 -0.11 0.51
CA VAL A 616 27.18 -1.51 0.24
C VAL A 616 28.23 -2.20 -0.63
N ASP A 617 28.31 -3.54 -0.52
CA ASP A 617 29.19 -4.34 -1.36
C ASP A 617 28.95 -4.10 -2.86
N ASN A 618 30.03 -4.05 -3.64
CA ASN A 618 30.02 -3.82 -5.09
C ASN A 618 29.36 -2.50 -5.55
N ILE A 619 29.25 -1.48 -4.69
CA ILE A 619 28.75 -0.13 -5.06
C ILE A 619 29.48 0.52 -6.26
N GLY A 620 30.73 0.12 -6.52
CA GLY A 620 31.51 0.51 -7.70
C GLY A 620 31.11 -0.17 -9.02
N ALA A 621 30.30 -1.23 -9.00
CA ALA A 621 29.76 -1.86 -10.23
C ALA A 621 28.52 -1.12 -10.78
N TYR A 622 27.91 -0.22 -9.99
CA TYR A 622 26.74 0.54 -10.38
C TYR A 622 27.07 1.61 -11.43
N ARG A 623 26.30 1.72 -12.52
CA ARG A 623 26.55 2.68 -13.62
C ARG A 623 26.05 4.09 -13.27
N TRP A 624 26.70 4.72 -12.28
CA TRP A 624 26.44 6.07 -11.74
C TRP A 624 26.22 7.15 -12.82
N VAL A 625 26.94 7.05 -13.95
CA VAL A 625 26.78 7.90 -15.14
C VAL A 625 25.31 8.03 -15.62
N GLU A 626 24.52 6.96 -15.56
CA GLU A 626 23.12 6.98 -15.99
C GLU A 626 22.21 7.72 -15.01
N LEU A 627 22.46 7.60 -13.71
CA LEU A 627 21.79 8.40 -12.68
C LEU A 627 22.07 9.89 -12.89
N TYR A 628 23.33 10.27 -13.16
CA TYR A 628 23.70 11.67 -13.43
C TYR A 628 23.01 12.23 -14.67
N LYS A 629 22.99 11.46 -15.77
CA LYS A 629 22.23 11.84 -16.98
C LYS A 629 20.74 11.99 -16.69
N THR A 630 20.14 11.12 -15.88
CA THR A 630 18.74 11.21 -15.46
C THR A 630 18.48 12.50 -14.67
N LEU A 631 19.27 12.77 -13.63
CA LEU A 631 19.13 13.96 -12.77
C LEU A 631 19.36 15.28 -13.54
N ILE A 632 20.41 15.33 -14.38
CA ILE A 632 20.72 16.49 -15.22
C ILE A 632 19.62 16.72 -16.27
N SER A 633 19.08 15.67 -16.86
CA SER A 633 17.95 15.78 -17.81
C SER A 633 16.67 16.24 -17.12
N PHE A 634 16.39 15.72 -15.93
CA PHE A 634 15.25 16.13 -15.09
C PHE A 634 15.35 17.62 -14.72
N VAL A 635 16.46 18.08 -14.15
CA VAL A 635 16.58 19.49 -13.71
C VAL A 635 16.52 20.46 -14.89
N LYS A 636 17.15 20.13 -16.02
CA LYS A 636 17.05 20.90 -17.28
C LYS A 636 15.64 20.89 -17.87
N PHE A 637 14.87 19.82 -17.68
CA PHE A 637 13.47 19.75 -18.10
C PHE A 637 12.58 20.62 -17.21
N VAL A 638 12.66 20.47 -15.89
CA VAL A 638 11.78 21.19 -14.95
C VAL A 638 12.03 22.70 -15.02
N ALA A 639 13.29 23.15 -14.93
CA ALA A 639 13.68 24.57 -14.98
C ALA A 639 13.29 25.30 -16.28
N LYS A 640 12.97 24.54 -17.35
CA LYS A 640 12.52 25.03 -18.66
C LYS A 640 10.99 25.02 -18.83
N ASN A 641 10.26 24.14 -18.13
CA ASN A 641 8.84 23.88 -18.42
C ASN A 641 7.87 24.29 -17.29
N PHE A 642 8.38 24.61 -16.10
CA PHE A 642 7.58 24.96 -14.91
C PHE A 642 7.96 26.35 -14.39
N ASN A 643 7.08 26.95 -13.57
CA ASN A 643 7.38 28.23 -12.94
C ASN A 643 8.46 28.06 -11.87
N GLU A 644 9.18 29.15 -11.57
CA GLU A 644 10.26 29.16 -10.59
C GLU A 644 9.78 28.74 -9.20
N GLU A 645 8.64 29.30 -8.76
CA GLU A 645 7.99 28.98 -7.48
C GLU A 645 7.67 27.49 -7.31
N ASP A 646 7.15 26.83 -8.35
CA ASP A 646 6.78 25.42 -8.32
C ASP A 646 8.01 24.49 -8.34
N SER A 647 9.10 24.92 -8.99
CA SER A 647 10.23 24.06 -9.35
C SER A 647 11.45 24.20 -8.46
N LYS A 648 11.64 25.33 -7.78
CA LYS A 648 12.82 25.66 -6.97
C LYS A 648 13.22 24.56 -5.98
N TYR A 649 12.24 23.90 -5.36
CA TYR A 649 12.44 22.80 -4.41
C TYR A 649 13.11 21.59 -5.07
N VAL A 650 12.53 21.05 -6.14
CA VAL A 650 13.10 19.87 -6.84
C VAL A 650 14.39 20.19 -7.60
N VAL A 651 14.66 21.47 -7.90
CA VAL A 651 15.97 21.92 -8.40
C VAL A 651 17.00 21.91 -7.27
N GLU A 652 16.64 22.39 -6.09
CA GLU A 652 17.50 22.39 -4.90
C GLU A 652 17.82 20.95 -4.43
N GLU A 653 16.82 20.07 -4.35
CA GLU A 653 16.99 18.65 -3.98
C GLU A 653 18.00 17.93 -4.89
N VAL A 654 17.98 18.20 -6.21
CA VAL A 654 18.95 17.63 -7.16
C VAL A 654 20.36 18.20 -6.93
N PHE A 655 20.51 19.48 -6.60
CA PHE A 655 21.81 20.04 -6.26
C PHE A 655 22.33 19.54 -4.90
N SER A 656 21.47 19.20 -3.94
CA SER A 656 21.89 18.54 -2.69
C SER A 656 22.36 17.11 -2.92
N VAL A 657 21.73 16.38 -3.84
CA VAL A 657 22.21 15.07 -4.30
C VAL A 657 23.59 15.20 -4.94
N PHE A 658 23.83 16.22 -5.78
CA PHE A 658 25.17 16.46 -6.33
C PHE A 658 26.18 16.87 -5.25
N ASP A 659 25.82 17.74 -4.30
CA ASP A 659 26.74 18.16 -3.23
C ASP A 659 27.19 16.99 -2.35
N LEU A 660 26.25 16.10 -1.99
CA LEU A 660 26.51 14.86 -1.26
C LEU A 660 27.46 13.92 -2.01
N ILE A 661 27.24 13.68 -3.31
CA ILE A 661 28.10 12.82 -4.14
C ILE A 661 29.47 13.46 -4.43
N LEU A 662 29.56 14.80 -4.40
CA LEU A 662 30.85 15.51 -4.39
C LEU A 662 31.56 15.46 -3.02
N GLY A 663 30.98 14.78 -2.04
CA GLY A 663 31.54 14.57 -0.70
C GLY A 663 32.70 13.58 -0.63
N PRO A 664 33.48 13.62 0.47
CA PRO A 664 34.68 12.82 0.66
C PRO A 664 34.43 11.30 0.69
N SER A 665 33.33 10.83 1.26
CA SER A 665 33.01 9.39 1.31
C SER A 665 32.78 8.76 -0.07
N TYR A 666 32.58 9.58 -1.11
CA TYR A 666 32.43 9.13 -2.50
C TYR A 666 33.74 9.15 -3.31
N ASP A 667 34.81 9.78 -2.80
CA ASP A 667 36.11 9.84 -3.49
C ASP A 667 36.79 8.47 -3.59
N GLY A 668 36.53 7.58 -2.62
CA GLY A 668 37.03 6.20 -2.61
C GLY A 668 36.22 5.19 -3.42
N ILE A 669 35.10 5.58 -4.03
CA ILE A 669 34.29 4.67 -4.86
C ILE A 669 34.76 4.78 -6.32
N PHE A 670 35.22 3.65 -6.86
CA PHE A 670 35.75 3.54 -8.22
C PHE A 670 34.89 2.64 -9.11
N GLU A 671 34.70 3.02 -10.37
CA GLU A 671 33.89 2.27 -11.35
C GLU A 671 34.60 0.96 -11.76
N ILE A 672 33.94 -0.19 -11.56
CA ILE A 672 34.45 -1.52 -11.91
C ILE A 672 34.18 -1.78 -13.40
N ALA A 673 35.14 -1.45 -14.25
CA ALA A 673 35.01 -1.59 -15.69
C ALA A 673 34.95 -3.06 -16.16
N GLU A 674 33.87 -3.43 -16.86
CA GLU A 674 33.68 -4.76 -17.48
C GLU A 674 34.81 -5.12 -18.48
N ASP A 675 35.36 -4.14 -19.19
CA ASP A 675 36.42 -4.30 -20.20
C ASP A 675 37.84 -4.56 -19.62
N SER A 676 37.95 -4.97 -18.36
CA SER A 676 39.20 -5.19 -17.59
C SER A 676 40.25 -6.14 -18.22
N TRP A 677 39.99 -6.74 -19.38
CA TRP A 677 40.81 -7.80 -19.99
C TRP A 677 41.36 -7.52 -21.40
N ILE A 678 40.89 -6.48 -22.12
CA ILE A 678 41.11 -6.42 -23.59
C ILE A 678 42.13 -5.36 -24.04
N PHE A 679 42.21 -4.18 -23.41
CA PHE A 679 43.26 -3.20 -23.70
C PHE A 679 43.85 -2.57 -22.43
N GLY A 680 45.17 -2.32 -22.47
CA GLY A 680 45.91 -1.82 -21.31
C GLY A 680 45.64 -0.35 -20.99
N SER A 681 45.75 0.01 -19.71
CA SER A 681 45.62 1.37 -19.17
C SER A 681 44.24 2.04 -19.34
N HIS A 682 43.18 1.37 -18.87
CA HIS A 682 41.98 2.10 -18.44
C HIS A 682 42.30 2.89 -17.17
N SER A 683 42.08 4.20 -17.19
CA SER A 683 42.16 5.04 -16.00
C SER A 683 41.04 4.67 -15.04
N VAL A 684 41.38 4.25 -13.82
CA VAL A 684 40.39 4.00 -12.76
C VAL A 684 39.66 5.31 -12.48
N LYS A 685 38.36 5.35 -12.77
CA LYS A 685 37.53 6.53 -12.55
C LYS A 685 36.84 6.46 -11.20
N SER A 686 36.71 7.58 -10.50
CA SER A 686 35.88 7.67 -9.31
C SER A 686 34.44 8.10 -9.65
N VAL A 687 33.50 7.75 -8.78
CA VAL A 687 32.08 8.15 -8.87
C VAL A 687 31.93 9.67 -8.94
N LYS A 688 32.80 10.43 -8.26
CA LYS A 688 32.94 11.89 -8.40
C LYS A 688 33.42 12.33 -9.80
N TYR A 689 34.44 11.67 -10.36
CA TYR A 689 34.99 12.04 -11.66
C TYR A 689 33.92 12.01 -12.76
N ASP A 690 33.09 10.95 -12.81
CA ASP A 690 32.03 10.86 -13.82
C ASP A 690 30.86 11.84 -13.57
N LEU A 691 30.61 12.25 -12.33
CA LEU A 691 29.69 13.36 -12.04
C LEU A 691 30.24 14.66 -12.63
N LEU A 692 31.51 14.99 -12.37
CA LEU A 692 32.16 16.18 -12.92
C LEU A 692 32.21 16.16 -14.45
N LEU A 693 32.47 15.01 -15.08
CA LEU A 693 32.44 14.84 -16.53
C LEU A 693 31.03 15.05 -17.10
N THR A 694 29.99 14.50 -16.45
CA THR A 694 28.59 14.66 -16.90
C THR A 694 28.09 16.10 -16.66
N MET A 695 28.54 16.75 -15.58
CA MET A 695 28.30 18.18 -15.35
C MET A 695 29.01 19.05 -16.40
N LEU A 696 30.25 18.73 -16.76
CA LEU A 696 31.00 19.43 -17.81
C LEU A 696 30.28 19.36 -19.17
N GLN A 697 29.74 18.19 -19.55
CA GLN A 697 28.91 17.98 -20.75
C GLN A 697 27.60 18.81 -20.76
N SER A 698 27.23 19.47 -19.67
CA SER A 698 26.07 20.37 -19.59
C SER A 698 26.37 21.64 -18.78
N LEU A 699 27.64 22.09 -18.76
CA LEU A 699 28.12 23.11 -17.83
C LEU A 699 27.39 24.45 -17.96
N GLN A 700 27.17 24.95 -19.18
CA GLN A 700 26.41 26.18 -19.40
C GLN A 700 24.96 26.07 -18.85
N PRO A 701 24.12 25.09 -19.25
CA PRO A 701 22.81 24.87 -18.63
C PRO A 701 22.83 24.71 -17.11
N ILE A 702 23.74 23.89 -16.57
CA ILE A 702 23.77 23.58 -15.13
C ILE A 702 24.17 24.82 -14.32
N ALA A 703 25.21 25.55 -14.74
CA ALA A 703 25.62 26.78 -14.08
C ALA A 703 24.56 27.89 -14.15
N ALA A 704 23.82 27.98 -15.26
CA ALA A 704 22.73 28.94 -15.42
C ALA A 704 21.51 28.59 -14.54
N ILE A 705 21.18 27.30 -14.40
CA ILE A 705 20.12 26.85 -13.47
C ILE A 705 20.58 27.06 -12.02
N TYR A 706 21.80 26.66 -11.66
CA TYR A 706 22.36 26.82 -10.32
C TYR A 706 22.34 28.30 -9.87
N ASN A 707 22.91 29.21 -10.68
CA ASN A 707 22.93 30.65 -10.36
C ASN A 707 21.53 31.31 -10.36
N ARG A 708 20.50 30.66 -10.91
CA ARG A 708 19.09 31.14 -10.87
C ARG A 708 18.35 30.65 -9.64
N PHE A 709 18.53 29.37 -9.29
CA PHE A 709 17.71 28.67 -8.28
C PHE A 709 18.40 28.48 -6.92
N ILE A 710 19.72 28.69 -6.79
CA ILE A 710 20.45 28.53 -5.53
C ILE A 710 20.92 29.90 -5.04
N THR A 711 20.25 30.43 -4.01
CA THR A 711 20.49 31.79 -3.51
C THR A 711 21.57 31.85 -2.44
N LYS A 712 21.51 31.00 -1.41
CA LYS A 712 22.59 30.81 -0.43
C LYS A 712 23.55 29.71 -0.93
N LYS A 713 24.56 30.11 -1.70
CA LYS A 713 25.64 29.20 -2.18
C LYS A 713 26.41 28.52 -1.03
N GLU A 714 26.42 29.14 0.15
CA GLU A 714 27.03 28.65 1.40
C GLU A 714 26.52 27.26 1.85
N ASN A 715 25.35 26.83 1.36
CA ASN A 715 24.76 25.53 1.69
C ASN A 715 25.11 24.43 0.66
N PHE A 716 25.81 24.79 -0.42
CA PHE A 716 26.14 23.95 -1.58
C PHE A 716 27.63 24.11 -1.94
N GLN A 717 28.47 24.12 -0.90
CA GLN A 717 29.88 24.55 -1.00
C GLN A 717 30.69 23.68 -1.96
N ARG A 718 30.40 22.38 -2.03
CA ARG A 718 31.10 21.45 -2.92
C ARG A 718 30.64 21.72 -4.36
N VAL A 719 29.34 21.83 -4.61
CA VAL A 719 28.80 22.17 -5.95
C VAL A 719 29.33 23.51 -6.45
N ASP A 720 29.33 24.57 -5.63
CA ASP A 720 29.79 25.90 -6.05
C ASP A 720 31.28 25.89 -6.41
N ALA A 721 32.12 25.31 -5.54
CA ALA A 721 33.56 25.23 -5.77
C ALA A 721 33.90 24.43 -7.03
N TYR A 722 33.28 23.26 -7.23
CA TYR A 722 33.49 22.45 -8.44
C TYR A 722 32.95 23.15 -9.71
N LEU A 723 31.82 23.86 -9.64
CA LEU A 723 31.30 24.63 -10.79
C LEU A 723 32.21 25.81 -11.17
N GLU A 724 32.73 26.58 -10.21
CA GLU A 724 33.66 27.68 -10.50
C GLU A 724 35.03 27.18 -10.98
N ALA A 725 35.52 26.05 -10.45
CA ALA A 725 36.75 25.42 -10.95
C ALA A 725 36.59 24.90 -12.39
N LEU A 726 35.44 24.30 -12.73
CA LEU A 726 35.12 23.90 -14.10
C LEU A 726 35.07 25.11 -15.05
N LYS A 727 34.40 26.20 -14.68
CA LYS A 727 34.37 27.45 -15.48
C LYS A 727 35.76 28.07 -15.69
N ARG A 728 36.68 27.88 -14.73
CA ARG A 728 38.04 28.44 -14.78
C ARG A 728 38.99 27.64 -15.68
N GLU A 729 38.88 26.32 -15.70
CA GLU A 729 39.76 25.43 -16.51
C GLU A 729 39.16 25.13 -17.91
N PHE A 730 37.86 25.38 -18.09
CA PHE A 730 37.12 25.17 -19.34
C PHE A 730 36.42 26.46 -19.78
N ASP A 731 37.05 27.18 -20.73
CA ASP A 731 36.42 28.29 -21.44
C ASP A 731 35.09 27.86 -22.08
N LEU A 732 34.01 28.52 -21.68
CA LEU A 732 32.63 28.26 -22.13
C LEU A 732 32.33 28.81 -23.53
N SER A 733 33.24 29.60 -24.11
CA SER A 733 33.13 30.18 -25.45
C SER A 733 33.91 29.41 -26.52
N GLU A 734 34.80 28.50 -26.12
CA GLU A 734 35.61 27.72 -27.04
C GLU A 734 34.78 26.60 -27.70
N THR A 735 34.52 26.71 -29.00
CA THR A 735 33.77 25.72 -29.78
C THR A 735 34.63 24.56 -30.31
N ARG A 736 35.84 24.37 -29.77
CA ARG A 736 36.79 23.34 -30.20
C ARG A 736 36.47 22.02 -29.52
N GLU A 737 36.42 20.94 -30.30
CA GLU A 737 36.42 19.58 -29.76
C GLU A 737 37.78 19.30 -29.11
N ARG A 738 37.78 19.07 -27.79
CA ARG A 738 39.00 18.89 -26.98
C ARG A 738 39.37 17.41 -26.87
N ASP A 739 40.66 17.14 -26.76
CA ASP A 739 41.18 15.80 -26.55
C ASP A 739 40.75 15.26 -25.18
N PHE A 740 40.32 13.99 -25.12
CA PHE A 740 39.99 13.29 -23.89
C PHE A 740 41.15 13.31 -22.89
N TYR A 741 42.41 13.21 -23.34
CA TYR A 741 43.57 13.33 -22.45
C TYR A 741 43.70 14.73 -21.83
N GLU A 742 43.35 15.81 -22.55
CA GLU A 742 43.33 17.18 -22.02
C GLU A 742 42.21 17.35 -20.98
N VAL A 743 41.02 16.83 -21.29
CA VAL A 743 39.85 16.84 -20.37
C VAL A 743 40.19 16.09 -19.08
N ASN A 744 40.76 14.89 -19.19
CA ASN A 744 41.15 14.06 -18.04
C ASN A 744 42.20 14.77 -17.18
N ALA A 745 43.25 15.35 -17.78
CA ALA A 745 44.29 16.06 -17.04
C ALA A 745 43.71 17.26 -16.25
N LYS A 746 42.78 18.02 -16.85
CA LYS A 746 42.10 19.14 -16.19
C LYS A 746 41.12 18.68 -15.11
N LEU A 747 40.32 17.65 -15.35
CA LEU A 747 39.39 17.10 -14.35
C LEU A 747 40.14 16.50 -13.16
N SER A 748 41.18 15.70 -13.38
CA SER A 748 42.02 15.14 -12.30
C SER A 748 42.68 16.25 -11.47
N LYS A 749 43.16 17.33 -12.10
CA LYS A 749 43.68 18.52 -11.41
C LYS A 749 42.62 19.22 -10.57
N ILE A 750 41.38 19.35 -11.04
CA ILE A 750 40.27 19.90 -10.24
C ILE A 750 39.99 18.98 -9.04
N THR A 751 39.91 17.66 -9.27
CA THR A 751 39.68 16.66 -8.23
C THR A 751 40.80 16.65 -7.18
N SER A 752 42.07 16.84 -7.56
CA SER A 752 43.19 16.90 -6.59
C SER A 752 43.33 18.25 -5.87
N ILE A 753 42.65 19.31 -6.31
CA ILE A 753 42.67 20.63 -5.66
C ILE A 753 41.47 20.82 -4.72
N LEU A 754 40.31 20.25 -5.07
CA LEU A 754 39.06 20.39 -4.31
C LEU A 754 38.65 19.12 -3.57
N GLY A 755 39.17 17.95 -3.95
CA GLY A 755 39.03 16.72 -3.18
C GLY A 755 39.89 16.79 -1.92
N THR A 756 39.33 16.33 -0.81
CA THR A 756 40.09 16.19 0.44
C THR A 756 40.82 14.85 0.42
N GLU A 757 42.15 14.87 0.41
CA GLU A 757 42.92 13.67 0.75
C GLU A 757 42.49 13.20 2.15
N PRO A 758 42.01 11.95 2.32
CA PRO A 758 41.67 11.45 3.63
C PRO A 758 42.96 11.27 4.44
N LYS A 759 43.18 12.10 5.46
CA LYS A 759 44.24 11.85 6.44
C LYS A 759 44.01 10.45 7.01
N GLU A 760 45.06 9.62 7.02
CA GLU A 760 44.96 8.14 7.17
C GLU A 760 44.24 7.60 8.42
N ASN A 761 43.84 8.46 9.38
CA ASN A 761 43.15 8.07 10.62
C ASN A 761 41.92 8.95 10.99
N GLU A 762 41.52 9.92 10.15
CA GLU A 762 40.31 10.73 10.39
C GLU A 762 39.19 10.29 9.44
N LYS A 763 38.06 9.79 9.98
CA LYS A 763 36.83 9.68 9.18
C LYS A 763 36.41 11.09 8.75
N PRO A 764 36.04 11.32 7.48
CA PRO A 764 35.56 12.63 7.06
C PRO A 764 34.27 13.03 7.79
N PRO A 765 33.99 14.33 7.95
CA PRO A 765 32.71 14.79 8.46
C PRO A 765 31.59 14.41 7.49
N LEU A 766 30.60 13.68 8.01
CA LEU A 766 29.37 13.32 7.29
C LEU A 766 28.55 14.57 6.93
N THR A 767 27.77 14.50 5.86
CA THR A 767 26.85 15.54 5.43
C THR A 767 25.68 15.63 6.42
N THR A 768 25.83 16.47 7.45
CA THR A 768 24.82 16.70 8.47
C THR A 768 23.63 17.48 7.89
N VAL A 769 22.50 16.79 7.70
CA VAL A 769 21.31 17.45 7.14
C VAL A 769 20.68 18.36 8.18
N SER A 770 20.73 19.67 7.92
CA SER A 770 19.97 20.69 8.65
C SER A 770 18.85 21.19 7.75
N LEU A 771 17.59 20.89 8.11
CA LEU A 771 16.41 21.39 7.38
C LEU A 771 16.36 22.94 7.33
N GLY A 772 16.95 23.62 8.32
CA GLY A 772 17.10 25.08 8.33
C GLY A 772 18.19 25.63 7.40
N ALA A 773 19.04 24.76 6.83
CA ALA A 773 20.10 25.12 5.90
C ALA A 773 19.71 24.99 4.42
N PHE A 774 18.45 24.71 4.08
CA PHE A 774 17.97 24.83 2.70
C PHE A 774 17.62 26.29 2.35
N ASN A 775 17.53 26.59 1.05
CA ASN A 775 17.04 27.88 0.56
C ASN A 775 15.51 27.96 0.67
N TYR A 776 14.82 26.83 0.50
CA TYR A 776 13.37 26.76 0.47
C TYR A 776 12.82 25.75 1.50
N ALA A 777 11.71 26.10 2.15
CA ALA A 777 11.19 25.36 3.31
C ALA A 777 10.59 23.97 2.97
N ASP A 778 10.18 23.74 1.72
CA ASP A 778 9.64 22.46 1.27
C ASP A 778 10.69 21.56 0.56
N THR A 779 11.94 22.00 0.46
CA THR A 779 13.07 21.19 -0.03
C THR A 779 13.27 20.02 0.92
N PHE A 780 13.14 18.80 0.40
CA PHE A 780 13.11 17.56 1.19
C PHE A 780 12.05 17.57 2.33
N LYS A 781 10.86 18.16 2.10
CA LYS A 781 9.71 18.18 3.04
C LYS A 781 9.42 16.82 3.72
N TYR A 782 9.81 15.71 3.07
CA TYR A 782 9.53 14.33 3.49
C TYR A 782 10.64 13.64 4.30
N LEU A 783 11.86 14.19 4.38
CA LEU A 783 13.05 13.50 4.92
C LEU A 783 12.90 12.99 6.37
N ASP A 784 12.22 13.77 7.20
CA ASP A 784 12.00 13.43 8.61
C ASP A 784 10.62 12.79 8.87
N ARG A 785 9.72 12.76 7.88
CA ARG A 785 8.27 12.59 8.05
C ARG A 785 7.71 11.28 7.48
N TYR A 786 8.35 10.17 7.84
CA TYR A 786 7.97 8.81 7.40
C TYR A 786 6.81 8.18 8.21
N GLN A 787 6.73 8.45 9.52
CA GLN A 787 5.59 8.13 10.39
C GLN A 787 4.55 9.25 10.29
N ASP A 788 5.01 10.50 10.39
CA ASP A 788 4.19 11.72 10.32
C ASP A 788 3.80 12.10 8.88
N TYR A 789 3.71 11.13 7.95
CA TYR A 789 3.04 11.33 6.66
C TYR A 789 1.51 11.33 6.83
N VAL A 790 1.05 12.30 7.63
CA VAL A 790 -0.33 12.80 7.63
C VAL A 790 -0.34 14.27 7.14
N ASP A 791 0.81 14.82 6.73
CA ASP A 791 0.93 16.01 5.85
C ASP A 791 0.50 15.68 4.41
N PHE A 792 -0.73 15.20 4.34
CA PHE A 792 -1.61 15.33 3.21
C PHE A 792 -2.24 16.73 3.29
N ASP A 793 -1.57 17.78 2.81
CA ASP A 793 -2.22 19.06 2.43
C ASP A 793 -3.41 18.83 1.45
N LYS A 794 -3.49 17.62 0.86
CA LYS A 794 -4.60 17.10 0.06
C LYS A 794 -5.01 15.68 0.49
N GLN A 795 -5.63 15.50 1.67
CA GLN A 795 -6.24 14.20 2.07
C GLN A 795 -7.31 13.75 1.04
N VAL A 796 -7.90 14.72 0.35
CA VAL A 796 -8.38 14.69 -1.05
C VAL A 796 -7.91 13.47 -1.87
N GLU A 797 -6.60 13.26 -2.04
CA GLU A 797 -6.07 12.33 -3.05
C GLU A 797 -6.32 10.86 -2.71
N ILE A 798 -6.05 10.43 -1.47
CA ILE A 798 -6.31 9.05 -1.07
C ILE A 798 -7.82 8.75 -1.05
N LEU A 799 -8.66 9.77 -0.85
CA LEU A 799 -10.12 9.67 -0.92
C LEU A 799 -10.62 9.58 -2.38
N ASP A 800 -9.99 10.29 -3.33
CA ASP A 800 -10.21 10.09 -4.77
C ASP A 800 -9.75 8.69 -5.22
N MET A 801 -8.65 8.18 -4.67
CA MET A 801 -8.17 6.82 -4.93
C MET A 801 -9.16 5.78 -4.43
N PHE A 802 -9.65 5.87 -3.19
CA PHE A 802 -10.71 4.99 -2.68
C PHE A 802 -11.95 5.07 -3.58
N ALA A 803 -12.39 6.28 -3.93
CA ALA A 803 -13.55 6.48 -4.80
C ALA A 803 -13.39 5.88 -6.21
N ILE A 804 -12.17 5.80 -6.75
CA ILE A 804 -11.89 5.08 -8.01
C ILE A 804 -11.89 3.56 -7.82
N LEU A 805 -11.31 3.06 -6.72
CA LEU A 805 -11.24 1.62 -6.44
C LEU A 805 -12.62 1.00 -6.19
N TYR A 806 -13.47 1.66 -5.41
CA TYR A 806 -14.85 1.24 -5.18
C TYR A 806 -15.74 1.35 -6.44
N ASP A 807 -15.39 2.19 -7.42
CA ASP A 807 -16.08 2.26 -8.73
C ASP A 807 -15.56 1.23 -9.75
N PHE A 808 -14.55 0.40 -9.40
CA PHE A 808 -13.93 -0.53 -10.35
C PHE A 808 -14.63 -1.90 -10.42
N THR A 809 -15.00 -2.33 -11.63
CA THR A 809 -15.59 -3.65 -11.90
C THR A 809 -14.52 -4.69 -12.23
N TRP A 810 -14.15 -5.52 -11.24
CA TRP A 810 -13.10 -6.54 -11.35
C TRP A 810 -13.42 -7.63 -12.38
N VAL A 811 -14.66 -8.11 -12.40
CA VAL A 811 -15.13 -9.09 -13.38
C VAL A 811 -16.08 -8.42 -14.36
N SER A 812 -15.67 -8.32 -15.63
CA SER A 812 -16.49 -7.63 -16.63
C SER A 812 -17.77 -8.40 -16.93
N ARG A 813 -18.94 -7.86 -16.54
CA ARG A 813 -20.24 -8.24 -17.11
C ARG A 813 -20.35 -7.74 -18.56
N ARG A 814 -19.54 -8.30 -19.47
CA ARG A 814 -19.64 -8.08 -20.93
C ARG A 814 -20.93 -8.73 -21.48
N LYS A 815 -22.07 -8.09 -21.21
CA LYS A 815 -23.38 -8.38 -21.80
C LYS A 815 -24.16 -7.11 -22.19
N LYS A 816 -23.43 -6.10 -22.69
CA LYS A 816 -23.76 -5.28 -23.88
C LYS A 816 -22.56 -4.40 -24.22
#